data_AF-A0A0W0GKA5-F1
#
_entry.id   AF-A0A0W0GKA5-F1
#
_cell.length_a   1.000
_cell.length_b   1.000
_cell.length_c   1.000
_cell.angle_alpha   90.00
_cell.angle_beta   90.00
_cell.angle_gamma   90.00
#
_symmetry.space_group_name_H-M   'P 1'
#
loop_
_entity.id
_entity.type
_entity.pdbx_description
1 polymer ?
#
loop_
_entity_poly.entity_id
_entity_poly.type
_entity_poly.pdbx_seq_one_letter_code
_entity_poly.pdbx_strand_id
1 'polypeptide(L)'
;MQLIIHRGTHEIGGTCIELTSSSGKTRIILDVGMPLVNRDQSPFEWDNYRDSALSDLISKRVLPAVSGLYDDTGPVPDGILISHAHLDHYGFLRLVNPRIPLFMSRGTQALAEVSNAFLDTCVSSQNIRSMKPWEPVAIGEFTVTPYLMDHSAPDAFAFSIEADDQRVFYTGDFRGHGRKMVLLDRLLKSPPKKVDALIMEGSMLGRDEGLFPDENAVENALTDLFKTHQGLAYVFTSSQNLDRLVSLFRAARRSGRTLVIDLYTAFVLDKLQAISSNIPQFNWDGIRVFFSHYHVQKLADQDKQLLGKYSRSRITFEEIQAEPDNKVVLVKDNRIFRIVAAKLYAQTRAIALYSMWHGYLEKTDLRNFLAAKEIDLIEVHTSGHAYVRHLKSLVEALKPAHVVPVHTFHPEQYAQLFANVTELEDGEIMDVGVVNVLTESRCRALSTAFLEKFCLKDGLFRPLIELVRNNKDLHFELRGQLNSPHKPEVAPADEAIGIYYKGNCILCLRANHKVEIHEAFSKGLAIPKYLNSPEDVQAYLTVVPELMYRVSSRGKNSMEIEYEQMIIRANNFEARNNSEYIILANQYGVGSDRWDLLALKWPRLKRGGNNPVGQLALIEVKYALNNDIQDADQQLGRYYQYIKTNLDSLCDEMELILKQKIALGLVQRSEEQLAQLKKMKLSRDISKVEMILYLVDYNPNSIWKDKMISKAMELPFRDQIRIRLGGLAMWEQSSTPLEGTGRVSGK
;
A
#
# COMPACT_ATOMS: atom_id res chain seq x y z
N MET A 1 5.23 -2.69 17.18
CA MET A 1 6.10 -3.12 16.07
C MET A 1 6.29 -2.01 15.03
N GLN A 2 7.52 -1.89 14.54
CA GLN A 2 7.87 -1.10 13.36
C GLN A 2 8.21 -2.04 12.20
N LEU A 3 7.83 -1.65 10.99
CA LEU A 3 8.06 -2.35 9.73
C LEU A 3 8.90 -1.44 8.82
N ILE A 4 9.94 -2.01 8.19
CA ILE A 4 10.73 -1.34 7.16
C ILE A 4 10.87 -2.30 5.99
N ILE A 5 10.52 -1.87 4.78
CA ILE A 5 10.84 -2.64 3.57
C ILE A 5 12.13 -2.07 3.03
N HIS A 6 13.25 -2.77 3.23
CA HIS A 6 14.54 -2.32 2.69
C HIS A 6 14.63 -2.52 1.18
N ARG A 7 13.85 -3.46 0.66
CA ARG A 7 13.75 -3.77 -0.76
C ARG A 7 12.47 -4.55 -1.07
N GLY A 8 11.84 -4.21 -2.19
CA GLY A 8 10.76 -4.99 -2.81
C GLY A 8 9.45 -4.24 -2.95
N THR A 9 9.41 -2.92 -2.70
CA THR A 9 8.19 -2.10 -2.85
C THR A 9 7.77 -1.91 -4.32
N HIS A 10 8.75 -1.78 -5.23
CA HIS A 10 8.54 -1.49 -6.65
C HIS A 10 9.31 -2.44 -7.58
N GLU A 11 9.65 -3.63 -7.10
CA GLU A 11 10.33 -4.65 -7.87
C GLU A 11 9.88 -6.07 -7.54
N ILE A 12 10.08 -6.98 -8.49
CA ILE A 12 9.89 -8.42 -8.29
C ILE A 12 11.26 -9.04 -8.04
N GLY A 13 11.36 -9.72 -6.91
CA GLY A 13 12.57 -10.31 -6.37
C GLY A 13 13.43 -9.35 -5.56
N GLY A 14 14.38 -9.90 -4.82
CA GLY A 14 15.28 -9.11 -3.98
C GLY A 14 14.73 -8.78 -2.60
N THR A 15 13.57 -9.34 -2.22
CA THR A 15 12.85 -8.98 -1.00
C THR A 15 13.74 -9.01 0.24
N CYS A 16 13.68 -7.92 1.01
CA CYS A 16 14.36 -7.77 2.30
C CYS A 16 13.53 -6.83 3.17
N ILE A 17 12.92 -7.38 4.22
CA ILE A 17 11.99 -6.65 5.08
C ILE A 17 12.44 -6.80 6.52
N GLU A 18 12.35 -5.75 7.31
CA GLU A 18 12.72 -5.74 8.72
C GLU A 18 11.52 -5.45 9.62
N LEU A 19 11.40 -6.21 10.70
CA LEU A 19 10.47 -5.96 11.78
C LEU A 19 11.22 -5.73 13.08
N THR A 20 10.87 -4.63 13.77
CA THR A 20 11.43 -4.27 15.07
C THR A 20 10.32 -4.19 16.12
N SER A 21 10.54 -4.82 17.27
CA SER A 21 9.66 -4.73 18.44
C SER A 21 9.52 -3.29 18.93
N SER A 22 8.41 -2.93 19.58
CA SER A 22 8.23 -1.57 20.13
C SER A 22 9.27 -1.21 21.20
N SER A 23 9.89 -2.20 21.84
CA SER A 23 10.99 -1.99 22.80
C SER A 23 12.32 -1.62 22.12
N GLY A 24 12.45 -1.86 20.81
CA GLY A 24 13.68 -1.76 20.04
C GLY A 24 14.71 -2.85 20.32
N LYS A 25 14.41 -3.83 21.20
CA LYS A 25 15.38 -4.86 21.62
C LYS A 25 15.46 -6.04 20.68
N THR A 26 14.32 -6.43 20.12
CA THR A 26 14.25 -7.56 19.17
C THR A 26 14.04 -7.07 17.75
N ARG A 27 14.83 -7.60 16.81
CA ARG A 27 14.74 -7.32 15.37
C ARG A 27 14.87 -8.57 14.52
N ILE A 28 13.98 -8.76 13.57
CA ILE A 28 14.01 -9.89 12.62
C ILE A 28 13.95 -9.39 11.18
N ILE A 29 14.54 -10.19 10.28
CA ILE A 29 14.52 -9.94 8.84
C ILE A 29 13.66 -11.00 8.14
N LEU A 30 12.86 -10.61 7.14
CA LEU A 30 12.09 -11.49 6.27
C LEU A 30 12.75 -11.47 4.90
N ASP A 31 13.25 -12.65 4.49
CA ASP A 31 13.97 -12.87 3.25
C ASP A 31 15.24 -12.00 3.08
N VAL A 32 16.20 -12.50 2.30
CA VAL A 32 17.41 -11.78 1.89
C VAL A 32 17.69 -12.14 0.43
N GLY A 33 16.84 -11.59 -0.42
CA GLY A 33 16.74 -11.92 -1.82
C GLY A 33 17.79 -11.31 -2.73
N MET A 34 18.12 -12.01 -3.81
CA MET A 34 18.84 -11.45 -4.95
C MET A 34 17.87 -10.82 -5.96
N PRO A 35 18.11 -9.60 -6.48
CA PRO A 35 17.26 -9.02 -7.51
C PRO A 35 17.17 -9.89 -8.76
N LEU A 36 16.00 -9.90 -9.41
CA LEU A 36 15.84 -10.52 -10.73
C LEU A 36 16.16 -9.53 -11.86
N VAL A 37 16.03 -8.24 -11.58
CA VAL A 37 16.26 -7.15 -12.53
C VAL A 37 17.06 -6.02 -11.88
N ASN A 38 17.75 -5.24 -12.72
CA ASN A 38 18.31 -3.96 -12.34
C ASN A 38 17.18 -2.90 -12.28
N ARG A 39 17.51 -1.70 -11.81
CA ARG A 39 16.57 -0.56 -11.72
C ARG A 39 15.96 -0.14 -13.06
N ASP A 40 16.66 -0.37 -14.17
CA ASP A 40 16.18 -0.13 -15.52
C ASP A 40 15.39 -1.32 -16.09
N GLN A 41 15.07 -2.31 -15.24
CA GLN A 41 14.38 -3.56 -15.55
C GLN A 41 15.15 -4.53 -16.46
N SER A 42 16.41 -4.23 -16.77
CA SER A 42 17.29 -5.19 -17.45
C SER A 42 17.59 -6.40 -16.53
N PRO A 43 17.87 -7.59 -17.07
CA PRO A 43 18.21 -8.76 -16.26
C PRO A 43 19.37 -8.51 -15.29
N PHE A 44 19.22 -8.94 -14.03
CA PHE A 44 20.29 -8.88 -13.05
C PHE A 44 21.25 -10.07 -13.20
N GLU A 45 22.55 -9.79 -13.30
CA GLU A 45 23.60 -10.80 -13.52
C GLU A 45 24.58 -10.80 -12.34
N TRP A 46 24.45 -11.79 -11.46
CA TRP A 46 25.25 -11.86 -10.22
C TRP A 46 26.76 -12.00 -10.47
N ASP A 47 27.15 -12.63 -11.56
CA ASP A 47 28.56 -12.86 -11.88
C ASP A 47 29.36 -11.56 -12.05
N ASN A 48 28.71 -10.46 -12.42
CA ASN A 48 29.33 -9.13 -12.51
C ASN A 48 29.69 -8.54 -11.14
N TYR A 49 29.12 -9.07 -10.06
CA TYR A 49 29.23 -8.55 -8.70
C TYR A 49 29.88 -9.54 -7.72
N ARG A 50 30.09 -10.79 -8.15
CA ARG A 50 30.50 -11.93 -7.32
C ARG A 50 31.74 -11.63 -6.46
N ASP A 51 32.70 -10.88 -7.01
CA ASP A 51 33.99 -10.54 -6.37
C ASP A 51 34.03 -9.10 -5.82
N SER A 52 32.91 -8.37 -5.85
CA SER A 52 32.83 -7.01 -5.31
C SER A 52 32.88 -7.01 -3.79
N ALA A 53 33.52 -6.00 -3.20
CA ALA A 53 33.50 -5.80 -1.75
C ALA A 53 32.08 -5.46 -1.26
N LEU A 54 31.76 -5.80 0.00
CA LEU A 54 30.44 -5.51 0.58
C LEU A 54 30.07 -4.02 0.52
N SER A 55 31.05 -3.11 0.76
CA SER A 55 30.86 -1.66 0.64
C SER A 55 30.45 -1.23 -0.77
N ASP A 56 30.97 -1.91 -1.79
CA ASP A 56 30.66 -1.61 -3.20
C ASP A 56 29.26 -2.12 -3.56
N LEU A 57 28.88 -3.30 -3.04
CA LEU A 57 27.54 -3.84 -3.23
C LEU A 57 26.47 -2.94 -2.59
N ILE A 58 26.74 -2.42 -1.38
CA ILE A 58 25.82 -1.50 -0.69
C ILE A 58 25.77 -0.14 -1.41
N SER A 59 26.91 0.45 -1.77
CA SER A 59 26.95 1.76 -2.44
C SER A 59 26.30 1.73 -3.83
N LYS A 60 26.44 0.63 -4.58
CA LYS A 60 25.75 0.40 -5.85
C LYS A 60 24.29 -0.01 -5.69
N ARG A 61 23.81 -0.13 -4.44
CA ARG A 61 22.46 -0.61 -4.09
C ARG A 61 22.16 -1.97 -4.73
N VAL A 62 23.16 -2.85 -4.80
CA VAL A 62 22.96 -4.29 -5.07
C VAL A 62 22.50 -4.96 -3.79
N LEU A 63 23.05 -4.57 -2.63
CA LEU A 63 22.55 -4.95 -1.31
C LEU A 63 21.81 -3.77 -0.66
N PRO A 64 20.68 -4.00 0.03
CA PRO A 64 20.10 -2.98 0.89
C PRO A 64 21.03 -2.67 2.06
N ALA A 65 21.10 -1.41 2.48
CA ALA A 65 21.95 -0.96 3.57
C ALA A 65 21.29 -1.23 4.95
N VAL A 66 21.39 -2.47 5.42
CA VAL A 66 20.78 -2.90 6.69
C VAL A 66 21.84 -3.02 7.78
N SER A 67 21.69 -2.25 8.85
CA SER A 67 22.62 -2.22 9.98
C SER A 67 22.79 -3.62 10.60
N GLY A 68 24.02 -4.08 10.82
CA GLY A 68 24.32 -5.37 11.48
C GLY A 68 23.92 -6.63 10.70
N LEU A 69 23.38 -6.52 9.47
CA LEU A 69 22.96 -7.68 8.68
C LEU A 69 24.14 -8.40 8.01
N TYR A 70 25.13 -7.66 7.52
CA TYR A 70 26.28 -8.20 6.78
C TYR A 70 27.59 -8.13 7.57
N ASP A 71 27.64 -7.32 8.62
CA ASP A 71 28.82 -7.09 9.45
C ASP A 71 28.43 -6.88 10.93
N ASP A 72 29.44 -6.56 11.75
CA ASP A 72 29.30 -6.36 13.20
C ASP A 72 29.27 -4.87 13.60
N THR A 73 29.12 -3.96 12.65
CA THR A 73 29.22 -2.50 12.91
C THR A 73 27.98 -1.92 13.58
N GLY A 74 26.86 -2.62 13.51
CA GLY A 74 25.59 -2.25 14.14
C GLY A 74 24.96 -3.39 14.93
N PRO A 75 23.77 -3.18 15.53
CA PRO A 75 23.08 -4.21 16.29
C PRO A 75 22.69 -5.37 15.37
N VAL A 76 23.14 -6.58 15.67
CA VAL A 76 22.87 -7.78 14.86
C VAL A 76 21.41 -8.21 15.00
N PRO A 77 20.67 -8.53 13.91
CA PRO A 77 19.32 -9.09 13.99
C PRO A 77 19.27 -10.41 14.78
N ASP A 78 18.15 -10.67 15.45
CA ASP A 78 17.92 -11.89 16.25
C ASP A 78 17.57 -13.11 15.40
N GLY A 79 17.16 -12.90 14.15
CA GLY A 79 16.86 -13.97 13.21
C GLY A 79 16.47 -13.49 11.82
N ILE A 80 16.62 -14.38 10.85
CA ILE A 80 16.14 -14.20 9.47
C ILE A 80 15.14 -15.30 9.17
N LEU A 81 13.91 -14.93 8.84
CA LEU A 81 12.88 -15.84 8.36
C LEU A 81 12.98 -15.94 6.84
N ILE A 82 13.13 -17.14 6.30
CA ILE A 82 13.14 -17.40 4.85
C ILE A 82 11.83 -18.08 4.44
N SER A 83 11.08 -17.40 3.59
CA SER A 83 9.76 -17.86 3.11
C SER A 83 9.90 -19.11 2.24
N HIS A 84 10.79 -19.09 1.25
CA HIS A 84 10.98 -20.21 0.32
C HIS A 84 12.33 -20.17 -0.42
N ALA A 85 12.63 -21.24 -1.16
CA ALA A 85 13.93 -21.44 -1.83
C ALA A 85 13.99 -20.97 -3.29
N HIS A 86 13.49 -19.77 -3.59
CA HIS A 86 13.91 -19.07 -4.82
C HIS A 86 15.00 -18.05 -4.52
N LEU A 87 15.96 -17.89 -5.45
CA LEU A 87 17.16 -17.07 -5.23
C LEU A 87 16.83 -15.60 -4.94
N ASP A 88 15.68 -15.14 -5.39
CA ASP A 88 15.14 -13.83 -5.13
C ASP A 88 14.55 -13.63 -3.72
N HIS A 89 14.60 -14.65 -2.86
CA HIS A 89 14.26 -14.59 -1.44
C HIS A 89 15.39 -15.01 -0.50
N TYR A 90 16.40 -15.75 -0.97
CA TYR A 90 17.53 -16.18 -0.12
C TYR A 90 18.93 -16.02 -0.75
N GLY A 91 19.01 -15.56 -2.01
CA GLY A 91 20.23 -15.62 -2.82
C GLY A 91 21.41 -14.83 -2.26
N PHE A 92 21.17 -13.89 -1.35
CA PHE A 92 22.22 -13.13 -0.68
C PHE A 92 22.58 -13.62 0.73
N LEU A 93 22.03 -14.76 1.19
CA LEU A 93 22.37 -15.35 2.48
C LEU A 93 23.86 -15.62 2.68
N ARG A 94 24.64 -15.83 1.60
CA ARG A 94 26.10 -16.02 1.68
C ARG A 94 26.86 -14.78 2.19
N LEU A 95 26.23 -13.61 2.08
CA LEU A 95 26.82 -12.31 2.43
C LEU A 95 26.37 -11.84 3.82
N VAL A 96 25.39 -12.53 4.40
CA VAL A 96 24.84 -12.24 5.72
C VAL A 96 25.84 -12.64 6.79
N ASN A 97 25.86 -11.88 7.89
CA ASN A 97 26.61 -12.18 9.07
C ASN A 97 26.28 -13.60 9.58
N PRO A 98 27.25 -14.52 9.61
CA PRO A 98 26.97 -15.91 9.91
C PRO A 98 26.41 -16.09 11.32
N ARG A 99 26.58 -15.16 12.25
CA ARG A 99 26.06 -15.28 13.62
C ARG A 99 24.53 -15.21 13.71
N ILE A 100 23.85 -14.70 12.68
CA ILE A 100 22.40 -14.55 12.68
C ILE A 100 21.73 -15.91 12.44
N PRO A 101 20.82 -16.36 13.33
CA PRO A 101 20.06 -17.58 13.11
C PRO A 101 19.14 -17.48 11.89
N LEU A 102 19.14 -18.53 11.06
CA LEU A 102 18.28 -18.63 9.88
C LEU A 102 17.10 -19.56 10.15
N PHE A 103 15.88 -19.09 10.02
CA PHE A 103 14.67 -19.85 10.25
C PHE A 103 13.96 -20.13 8.93
N MET A 104 13.80 -21.41 8.58
CA MET A 104 13.22 -21.80 7.29
C MET A 104 12.61 -23.19 7.37
N SER A 105 11.79 -23.54 6.38
CA SER A 105 11.26 -24.90 6.25
C SER A 105 12.37 -25.92 5.93
N ARG A 106 12.12 -27.20 6.18
CA ARG A 106 13.07 -28.26 5.81
C ARG A 106 13.22 -28.37 4.29
N GLY A 107 12.15 -28.15 3.53
CA GLY A 107 12.23 -28.13 2.07
C GLY A 107 13.07 -26.97 1.55
N THR A 108 12.93 -25.78 2.13
CA THR A 108 13.76 -24.61 1.79
C THR A 108 15.23 -24.89 2.07
N GLN A 109 15.54 -25.43 3.25
CA GLN A 109 16.90 -25.86 3.59
C GLN A 109 17.46 -26.87 2.58
N ALA A 110 16.70 -27.92 2.27
CA ALA A 110 17.13 -28.97 1.35
C ALA A 110 17.43 -28.41 -0.05
N LEU A 111 16.63 -27.45 -0.53
CA LEU A 111 16.85 -26.79 -1.82
C LEU A 111 18.03 -25.81 -1.79
N ALA A 112 18.27 -25.11 -0.69
CA ALA A 112 19.47 -24.30 -0.51
C ALA A 112 20.74 -25.18 -0.55
N GLU A 113 20.72 -26.38 0.05
CA GLU A 113 21.83 -27.35 -0.07
C GLU A 113 22.04 -27.82 -1.50
N VAL A 114 20.95 -28.03 -2.26
CA VAL A 114 21.04 -28.35 -3.69
C VAL A 114 21.67 -27.19 -4.46
N SER A 115 21.25 -25.95 -4.21
CA SER A 115 21.86 -24.78 -4.85
C SER A 115 23.33 -24.62 -4.49
N ASN A 116 23.74 -24.94 -3.26
CA ASN A 116 25.16 -24.93 -2.88
C ASN A 116 25.99 -25.91 -3.73
N ALA A 117 25.39 -27.04 -4.14
CA ALA A 117 26.07 -28.05 -4.95
C ALA A 117 26.26 -27.66 -6.42
N PHE A 118 25.28 -26.94 -6.99
CA PHE A 118 25.22 -26.70 -8.43
C PHE A 118 25.45 -25.23 -8.83
N LEU A 119 25.12 -24.29 -7.95
CA LEU A 119 25.12 -22.85 -8.22
C LEU A 119 26.14 -22.09 -7.35
N ASP A 120 26.87 -22.78 -6.48
CA ASP A 120 27.88 -22.21 -5.59
C ASP A 120 27.32 -21.06 -4.72
N THR A 121 26.08 -21.23 -4.22
CA THR A 121 25.40 -20.23 -3.36
C THR A 121 26.03 -20.11 -1.98
N CYS A 122 26.80 -21.09 -1.50
CA CYS A 122 27.55 -21.05 -0.24
C CYS A 122 26.75 -20.69 1.03
N VAL A 123 25.46 -21.07 1.11
CA VAL A 123 24.64 -20.87 2.31
C VAL A 123 25.15 -21.77 3.43
N SER A 124 25.48 -21.20 4.60
CA SER A 124 25.96 -21.96 5.76
C SER A 124 24.83 -22.71 6.44
N SER A 125 25.04 -24.00 6.73
CA SER A 125 24.09 -24.84 7.46
C SER A 125 24.19 -24.71 8.98
N GLN A 126 25.23 -24.06 9.50
CA GLN A 126 25.55 -24.08 10.94
C GLN A 126 24.53 -23.35 11.81
N ASN A 127 23.82 -22.36 11.25
CA ASN A 127 22.89 -21.50 12.00
C ASN A 127 21.43 -21.66 11.55
N ILE A 128 21.13 -22.71 10.80
CA ILE A 128 19.77 -23.02 10.35
C ILE A 128 18.96 -23.64 11.50
N ARG A 129 17.79 -23.07 11.76
CA ARG A 129 16.76 -23.53 12.70
C ARG A 129 15.52 -23.90 11.90
N SER A 130 15.34 -25.19 11.63
CA SER A 130 14.20 -25.65 10.83
C SER A 130 12.88 -25.37 11.54
N MET A 131 11.93 -24.79 10.82
CA MET A 131 10.56 -24.55 11.26
C MET A 131 9.62 -25.61 10.70
N LYS A 132 8.56 -25.90 11.46
CA LYS A 132 7.47 -26.78 11.01
C LYS A 132 6.20 -25.96 10.81
N PRO A 133 5.37 -26.31 9.81
CA PRO A 133 4.14 -25.57 9.55
C PRO A 133 3.20 -25.61 10.75
N TRP A 134 2.58 -24.46 11.04
CA TRP A 134 1.60 -24.21 12.08
C TRP A 134 2.11 -24.34 13.53
N GLU A 135 3.41 -24.61 13.75
CA GLU A 135 4.03 -24.64 15.07
C GLU A 135 4.69 -23.27 15.38
N PRO A 136 4.26 -22.53 16.42
CA PRO A 136 4.84 -21.23 16.76
C PRO A 136 6.27 -21.37 17.31
N VAL A 137 7.13 -20.40 16.96
CA VAL A 137 8.52 -20.29 17.43
C VAL A 137 8.76 -18.90 18.00
N ALA A 138 9.39 -18.82 19.18
CA ALA A 138 9.80 -17.56 19.77
C ALA A 138 11.16 -17.10 19.23
N ILE A 139 11.24 -15.83 18.80
CA ILE A 139 12.47 -15.14 18.40
C ILE A 139 12.50 -13.81 19.14
N GLY A 140 13.26 -13.75 20.24
CA GLY A 140 13.21 -12.63 21.17
C GLY A 140 11.77 -12.36 21.63
N GLU A 141 11.28 -11.14 21.42
CA GLU A 141 9.92 -10.71 21.73
C GLU A 141 8.85 -11.15 20.72
N PHE A 142 9.24 -11.67 19.55
CA PHE A 142 8.31 -12.13 18.52
C PHE A 142 7.88 -13.58 18.73
N THR A 143 6.59 -13.85 18.52
CA THR A 143 6.07 -15.20 18.28
C THR A 143 5.76 -15.36 16.79
N VAL A 144 6.45 -16.27 16.11
CA VAL A 144 6.33 -16.50 14.67
C VAL A 144 5.67 -17.84 14.41
N THR A 145 4.52 -17.83 13.72
CA THR A 145 3.83 -19.04 13.27
C THR A 145 3.92 -19.15 11.75
N PRO A 146 4.62 -20.16 11.20
CA PRO A 146 4.68 -20.39 9.77
C PRO A 146 3.40 -21.07 9.26
N TYR A 147 2.91 -20.65 8.09
CA TYR A 147 1.77 -21.26 7.40
C TYR A 147 2.27 -21.85 6.10
N LEU A 148 2.07 -23.15 5.90
CA LEU A 148 2.41 -23.78 4.62
C LEU A 148 1.52 -23.23 3.50
N MET A 149 2.14 -22.72 2.44
CA MET A 149 1.46 -22.12 1.30
C MET A 149 1.60 -22.98 0.04
N ASP A 150 0.67 -22.81 -0.89
CA ASP A 150 0.85 -23.27 -2.27
C ASP A 150 1.69 -22.25 -3.02
N HIS A 151 2.78 -22.70 -3.65
CA HIS A 151 3.68 -21.90 -4.48
C HIS A 151 4.46 -22.86 -5.40
N SER A 152 5.19 -22.33 -6.39
CA SER A 152 6.04 -23.17 -7.24
C SER A 152 7.29 -23.69 -6.51
N ALA A 153 7.75 -23.03 -5.45
CA ALA A 153 8.80 -23.55 -4.58
C ALA A 153 8.21 -24.52 -3.53
N PRO A 154 8.80 -25.71 -3.36
CA PRO A 154 8.40 -26.66 -2.33
C PRO A 154 8.55 -26.10 -0.92
N ASP A 155 7.58 -26.43 -0.07
CA ASP A 155 7.63 -26.14 1.38
C ASP A 155 7.72 -24.63 1.69
N ALA A 156 7.09 -23.80 0.85
CA ALA A 156 6.99 -22.35 1.02
C ALA A 156 6.11 -21.97 2.22
N PHE A 157 6.53 -20.94 2.96
CA PHE A 157 5.84 -20.41 4.13
C PHE A 157 5.39 -18.97 3.94
N ALA A 158 4.17 -18.69 4.40
CA ALA A 158 3.78 -17.40 4.94
C ALA A 158 4.09 -17.38 6.45
N PHE A 159 4.17 -16.20 7.06
CA PHE A 159 4.44 -16.06 8.50
C PHE A 159 3.40 -15.13 9.15
N SER A 160 2.76 -15.62 10.22
CA SER A 160 2.05 -14.78 11.20
C SER A 160 3.01 -14.43 12.32
N ILE A 161 3.30 -13.15 12.48
CA ILE A 161 4.31 -12.62 13.38
C ILE A 161 3.61 -11.75 14.42
N GLU A 162 3.73 -12.12 15.69
CA GLU A 162 3.00 -11.50 16.80
C GLU A 162 3.98 -10.91 17.82
N ALA A 163 3.81 -9.62 18.14
CA ALA A 163 4.48 -8.91 19.23
C ALA A 163 3.69 -7.63 19.53
N ASP A 164 3.86 -7.05 20.72
CA ASP A 164 3.25 -5.74 21.08
C ASP A 164 1.72 -5.64 20.89
N ASP A 165 0.99 -6.73 21.16
CA ASP A 165 -0.45 -6.88 20.88
C ASP A 165 -0.85 -6.69 19.41
N GLN A 166 0.12 -6.74 18.50
CA GLN A 166 -0.04 -6.59 17.06
C GLN A 166 0.28 -7.91 16.33
N ARG A 167 -0.24 -8.06 15.12
CA ARG A 167 0.02 -9.19 14.23
C ARG A 167 0.30 -8.72 12.82
N VAL A 168 1.48 -9.06 12.31
CA VAL A 168 1.84 -8.93 10.90
C VAL A 168 1.69 -10.29 10.22
N PHE A 169 1.05 -10.33 9.06
CA PHE A 169 1.02 -11.51 8.21
C PHE A 169 1.83 -11.24 6.94
N TYR A 170 2.96 -11.92 6.78
CA TYR A 170 3.77 -11.87 5.56
C TYR A 170 3.45 -13.07 4.69
N THR A 171 2.99 -12.85 3.46
CA THR A 171 2.55 -13.95 2.59
C THR A 171 3.71 -14.80 2.08
N GLY A 172 4.93 -14.26 2.01
CA GLY A 172 5.91 -14.74 1.05
C GLY A 172 5.31 -14.70 -0.35
N ASP A 173 5.76 -15.60 -1.22
CA ASP A 173 5.11 -15.86 -2.49
C ASP A 173 4.12 -17.01 -2.36
N PHE A 174 2.96 -16.87 -3.00
CA PHE A 174 1.90 -17.89 -2.93
C PHE A 174 1.09 -17.94 -4.21
N ARG A 175 0.25 -18.97 -4.34
CA ARG A 175 -0.77 -19.08 -5.38
C ARG A 175 -1.99 -19.82 -4.86
N GLY A 176 -3.03 -19.87 -5.68
CA GLY A 176 -4.28 -20.57 -5.39
C GLY A 176 -4.68 -21.59 -6.45
N HIS A 177 -3.73 -22.04 -7.27
CA HIS A 177 -3.99 -22.84 -8.47
C HIS A 177 -2.90 -23.88 -8.77
N GLY A 178 -2.04 -24.18 -7.79
CA GLY A 178 -1.16 -25.33 -7.81
C GLY A 178 -1.83 -26.59 -7.29
N ARG A 179 -1.06 -27.66 -7.10
CA ARG A 179 -1.58 -28.93 -6.54
C ARG A 179 -1.95 -28.80 -5.06
N LYS A 180 -1.39 -27.79 -4.40
CA LYS A 180 -1.62 -27.51 -2.98
C LYS A 180 -2.63 -26.39 -2.75
N MET A 181 -3.43 -26.00 -3.75
CA MET A 181 -4.43 -24.92 -3.62
C MET A 181 -5.35 -25.05 -2.39
N VAL A 182 -5.60 -26.28 -1.93
CA VAL A 182 -6.33 -26.57 -0.68
C VAL A 182 -5.73 -25.90 0.57
N LEU A 183 -4.44 -25.55 0.56
CA LEU A 183 -3.78 -24.82 1.64
C LEU A 183 -4.29 -23.38 1.73
N LEU A 184 -4.45 -22.70 0.58
CA LEU A 184 -5.08 -21.39 0.54
C LEU A 184 -6.53 -21.50 1.02
N ASP A 185 -7.31 -22.46 0.52
CA ASP A 185 -8.70 -22.66 0.97
C ASP A 185 -8.82 -22.86 2.49
N ARG A 186 -7.87 -23.58 3.11
CA ARG A 186 -7.83 -23.79 4.56
C ARG A 186 -7.51 -22.49 5.30
N LEU A 187 -6.53 -21.72 4.82
CA LEU A 187 -6.21 -20.41 5.38
C LEU A 187 -7.40 -19.46 5.29
N LEU A 188 -8.10 -19.42 4.15
CA LEU A 188 -9.29 -18.58 3.97
C LEU A 188 -10.45 -18.97 4.90
N LYS A 189 -10.62 -20.27 5.17
CA LYS A 189 -11.65 -20.80 6.09
C LYS A 189 -11.29 -20.63 7.56
N SER A 190 -10.02 -20.55 7.89
CA SER A 190 -9.53 -20.44 9.27
C SER A 190 -8.37 -19.45 9.34
N PRO A 191 -8.62 -18.16 9.06
CA PRO A 191 -7.59 -17.14 9.05
C PRO A 191 -7.13 -16.82 10.47
N PRO A 192 -5.87 -16.42 10.67
CA PRO A 192 -5.45 -15.78 11.91
C PRO A 192 -6.32 -14.55 12.19
N LYS A 193 -6.70 -14.36 13.45
CA LYS A 193 -7.54 -13.22 13.86
C LYS A 193 -6.70 -11.98 14.10
N LYS A 194 -7.30 -10.81 13.86
CA LYS A 194 -6.71 -9.50 14.15
C LYS A 194 -5.35 -9.33 13.46
N VAL A 195 -5.34 -9.30 12.13
CA VAL A 195 -4.15 -8.96 11.35
C VAL A 195 -4.07 -7.43 11.27
N ASP A 196 -3.02 -6.83 11.82
CA ASP A 196 -2.85 -5.37 11.78
C ASP A 196 -2.19 -4.97 10.46
N ALA A 197 -1.19 -5.71 9.97
CA ALA A 197 -0.63 -5.50 8.64
C ALA A 197 -0.50 -6.81 7.86
N LEU A 198 -0.92 -6.79 6.61
CA LEU A 198 -0.73 -7.85 5.63
C LEU A 198 0.31 -7.39 4.61
N ILE A 199 1.51 -7.96 4.67
CA ILE A 199 2.56 -7.75 3.67
C ILE A 199 2.35 -8.79 2.58
N MET A 200 1.92 -8.35 1.39
CA MET A 200 1.38 -9.24 0.36
C MET A 200 2.08 -9.09 -0.98
N GLU A 201 2.51 -10.22 -1.55
CA GLU A 201 3.07 -10.28 -2.91
C GLU A 201 2.06 -9.88 -3.99
N GLY A 202 2.55 -9.29 -5.07
CA GLY A 202 1.73 -8.77 -6.18
C GLY A 202 2.31 -9.05 -7.55
N SER A 203 3.03 -10.16 -7.70
CA SER A 203 3.90 -10.44 -8.86
C SER A 203 3.14 -10.54 -10.20
N MET A 204 1.84 -10.86 -10.14
CA MET A 204 0.96 -11.00 -11.31
C MET A 204 0.13 -9.75 -11.60
N LEU A 205 0.23 -8.67 -10.81
CA LEU A 205 -0.42 -7.41 -11.16
C LEU A 205 0.18 -6.85 -12.45
N GLY A 206 -0.67 -6.24 -13.28
CA GLY A 206 -0.31 -5.83 -14.64
C GLY A 206 -0.07 -6.96 -15.64
N ARG A 207 -0.36 -8.23 -15.29
CA ARG A 207 -0.19 -9.40 -16.18
C ARG A 207 -1.51 -10.16 -16.34
N ASP A 208 -1.69 -10.77 -17.50
CA ASP A 208 -2.82 -11.66 -17.74
C ASP A 208 -2.69 -12.97 -16.92
N GLU A 209 -3.84 -13.59 -16.63
CA GLU A 209 -3.85 -14.95 -16.10
C GLU A 209 -3.20 -15.91 -17.10
N GLY A 210 -2.58 -16.97 -16.59
CA GLY A 210 -1.79 -17.89 -17.44
C GLY A 210 -2.66 -18.63 -18.46
N LEU A 211 -2.02 -19.18 -19.49
CA LEU A 211 -2.69 -19.98 -20.55
C LEU A 211 -3.52 -21.15 -19.99
N PHE A 212 -3.11 -21.69 -18.83
CA PHE A 212 -3.80 -22.76 -18.13
C PHE A 212 -4.25 -22.30 -16.74
N PRO A 213 -5.51 -22.59 -16.36
CA PRO A 213 -6.11 -22.07 -15.13
C PRO A 213 -5.49 -22.65 -13.86
N ASP A 214 -4.98 -23.88 -13.91
CA ASP A 214 -4.37 -24.58 -12.78
C ASP A 214 -3.38 -25.68 -13.24
N GLU A 215 -2.74 -26.31 -12.27
CA GLU A 215 -1.74 -27.36 -12.52
C GLU A 215 -2.36 -28.68 -13.05
N ASN A 216 -3.65 -28.95 -12.79
CA ASN A 216 -4.33 -30.13 -13.34
C ASN A 216 -4.62 -29.95 -14.84
N ALA A 217 -4.98 -28.73 -15.26
CA ALA A 217 -5.16 -28.39 -16.67
C ALA A 217 -3.83 -28.53 -17.43
N VAL A 218 -2.71 -28.15 -16.81
CA VAL A 218 -1.36 -28.42 -17.36
C VAL A 218 -1.11 -29.93 -17.47
N GLU A 219 -1.36 -30.73 -16.43
CA GLU A 219 -1.20 -32.20 -16.47
C GLU A 219 -2.02 -32.84 -17.61
N ASN A 220 -3.28 -32.41 -17.78
CA ASN A 220 -4.17 -32.92 -18.82
C ASN A 220 -3.66 -32.56 -20.22
N ALA A 221 -3.28 -31.30 -20.45
CA ALA A 221 -2.73 -30.87 -21.72
C ALA A 221 -1.44 -31.61 -22.09
N LEU A 222 -0.52 -31.79 -21.13
CA LEU A 222 0.68 -32.61 -21.33
C LEU A 222 0.32 -34.06 -21.67
N THR A 223 -0.67 -34.65 -20.99
CA THR A 223 -1.13 -36.02 -21.25
C THR A 223 -1.69 -36.16 -22.67
N ASP A 224 -2.53 -35.24 -23.10
CA ASP A 224 -3.15 -35.28 -24.44
C ASP A 224 -2.10 -35.10 -25.54
N LEU A 225 -1.16 -34.18 -25.35
CA LEU A 225 -0.03 -33.98 -26.26
C LEU A 225 0.84 -35.24 -26.37
N PHE A 226 1.18 -35.88 -25.24
CA PHE A 226 2.00 -37.09 -25.25
C PHE A 226 1.31 -38.31 -25.86
N LYS A 227 -0.03 -38.40 -25.77
CA LYS A 227 -0.81 -39.48 -26.40
C LYS A 227 -0.98 -39.29 -27.91
N THR A 228 -1.15 -38.06 -28.36
CA THR A 228 -1.50 -37.75 -29.75
C THR A 228 -0.27 -37.57 -30.64
N HIS A 229 0.82 -37.04 -30.08
CA HIS A 229 2.07 -36.86 -30.79
C HIS A 229 2.85 -38.18 -30.90
N GLN A 230 3.42 -38.48 -32.06
CA GLN A 230 4.41 -39.55 -32.25
C GLN A 230 5.77 -38.89 -32.45
N GLY A 231 6.73 -39.24 -31.59
CA GLY A 231 8.03 -38.60 -31.56
C GLY A 231 8.47 -38.18 -30.17
N LEU A 232 9.71 -37.69 -30.09
CA LEU A 232 10.35 -37.26 -28.85
C LEU A 232 9.72 -35.96 -28.31
N ALA A 233 9.42 -35.88 -27.02
CA ALA A 233 8.96 -34.64 -26.40
C ALA A 233 10.05 -34.00 -25.54
N TYR A 234 10.47 -32.80 -25.89
CA TYR A 234 11.31 -31.95 -25.04
C TYR A 234 10.43 -31.10 -24.14
N VAL A 235 10.71 -31.07 -22.83
CA VAL A 235 9.95 -30.25 -21.89
C VAL A 235 10.88 -29.31 -21.14
N PHE A 236 10.60 -28.01 -21.27
CA PHE A 236 11.31 -26.95 -20.56
C PHE A 236 10.54 -26.62 -19.28
N THR A 237 11.09 -26.94 -18.12
CA THR A 237 10.53 -26.55 -16.83
C THR A 237 11.60 -26.37 -15.76
N SER A 238 11.30 -25.65 -14.68
CA SER A 238 12.19 -25.56 -13.51
C SER A 238 12.24 -26.92 -12.81
N SER A 239 13.46 -27.36 -12.47
CA SER A 239 13.63 -28.62 -11.73
C SER A 239 13.27 -28.48 -10.25
N GLN A 240 13.06 -27.24 -9.78
CA GLN A 240 12.60 -26.96 -8.42
C GLN A 240 11.07 -26.80 -8.37
N ASN A 241 10.36 -26.73 -9.51
CA ASN A 241 8.90 -26.74 -9.54
C ASN A 241 8.36 -28.16 -9.40
N LEU A 242 8.25 -28.61 -8.16
CA LEU A 242 7.84 -29.97 -7.82
C LEU A 242 6.46 -30.33 -8.36
N ASP A 243 5.52 -29.39 -8.30
CA ASP A 243 4.17 -29.58 -8.83
C ASP A 243 4.20 -29.90 -10.33
N ARG A 244 5.03 -29.18 -11.09
CA ARG A 244 5.22 -29.43 -12.52
C ARG A 244 5.93 -30.75 -12.80
N LEU A 245 6.92 -31.13 -11.98
CA LEU A 245 7.57 -32.44 -12.10
C LEU A 245 6.59 -33.60 -11.87
N VAL A 246 5.66 -33.45 -10.93
CA VAL A 246 4.62 -34.47 -10.71
C VAL A 246 3.64 -34.51 -11.88
N SER A 247 3.26 -33.36 -12.45
CA SER A 247 2.41 -33.28 -13.65
C SER A 247 3.07 -33.97 -14.83
N LEU A 248 4.34 -33.68 -15.05
CA LEU A 248 5.14 -34.26 -16.12
C LEU A 248 5.28 -35.78 -15.97
N PHE A 249 5.58 -36.27 -14.77
CA PHE A 249 5.68 -37.71 -14.50
C PHE A 249 4.36 -38.43 -14.72
N ARG A 250 3.24 -37.87 -14.21
CA ARG A 250 1.91 -38.47 -14.38
C ARG A 250 1.47 -38.49 -15.84
N ALA A 251 1.71 -37.39 -16.57
CA ALA A 251 1.40 -37.29 -17.99
C ALA A 251 2.22 -38.31 -18.82
N ALA A 252 3.53 -38.42 -18.56
CA ALA A 252 4.39 -39.40 -19.22
C ALA A 252 3.88 -40.84 -18.96
N ARG A 253 3.65 -41.19 -17.69
CA ARG A 253 3.18 -42.52 -17.30
C ARG A 253 1.81 -42.88 -17.90
N ARG A 254 0.85 -41.95 -17.90
CA ARG A 254 -0.49 -42.15 -18.50
C ARG A 254 -0.45 -42.29 -20.02
N SER A 255 0.64 -41.87 -20.64
CA SER A 255 0.85 -41.94 -22.09
C SER A 255 1.79 -43.09 -22.48
N GLY A 256 2.19 -43.93 -21.53
CA GLY A 256 3.12 -45.05 -21.77
C GLY A 256 4.55 -44.60 -22.07
N ARG A 257 4.92 -43.37 -21.69
CA ARG A 257 6.25 -42.80 -21.92
C ARG A 257 7.09 -42.77 -20.65
N THR A 258 8.39 -42.93 -20.82
CA THR A 258 9.42 -42.79 -19.78
C THR A 258 9.87 -41.34 -19.70
N LEU A 259 9.82 -40.77 -18.49
CA LEU A 259 10.35 -39.45 -18.19
C LEU A 259 11.87 -39.54 -17.98
N VAL A 260 12.62 -38.80 -18.79
CA VAL A 260 14.07 -38.64 -18.67
C VAL A 260 14.37 -37.30 -18.01
N ILE A 261 15.05 -37.34 -16.87
CA ILE A 261 15.50 -36.16 -16.10
C ILE A 261 17.02 -36.10 -16.06
N ASP A 262 17.59 -34.95 -15.73
CA ASP A 262 19.03 -34.82 -15.49
C ASP A 262 19.41 -35.15 -14.03
N LEU A 263 20.72 -35.32 -13.79
CA LEU A 263 21.27 -35.55 -12.45
C LEU A 263 20.93 -34.44 -11.44
N TYR A 264 20.83 -33.19 -11.88
CA TYR A 264 20.41 -32.09 -11.02
C TYR A 264 18.99 -32.30 -10.49
N THR A 265 18.05 -32.60 -11.39
CA THR A 265 16.65 -32.88 -11.04
C THR A 265 16.54 -34.16 -10.20
N ALA A 266 17.33 -35.19 -10.49
CA ALA A 266 17.38 -36.40 -9.66
C ALA A 266 17.85 -36.08 -8.23
N PHE A 267 18.86 -35.22 -8.07
CA PHE A 267 19.35 -34.77 -6.77
C PHE A 267 18.31 -33.92 -6.01
N VAL A 268 17.59 -33.03 -6.71
CA VAL A 268 16.47 -32.27 -6.13
C VAL A 268 15.41 -33.23 -5.57
N LEU A 269 14.96 -34.21 -6.36
CA LEU A 269 13.92 -35.16 -5.95
C LEU A 269 14.37 -36.03 -4.77
N ASP A 270 15.63 -36.47 -4.77
CA ASP A 270 16.23 -37.26 -3.69
C ASP A 270 16.27 -36.47 -2.37
N LYS A 271 16.70 -35.21 -2.42
CA LYS A 271 16.73 -34.33 -1.25
C LYS A 271 15.34 -34.02 -0.70
N LEU A 272 14.37 -33.81 -1.58
CA LEU A 272 12.98 -33.54 -1.20
C LEU A 272 12.19 -34.80 -0.77
N GLN A 273 12.74 -36.01 -0.95
CA GLN A 273 12.09 -37.25 -0.52
C GLN A 273 11.78 -37.26 0.99
N ALA A 274 12.66 -36.63 1.79
CA ALA A 274 12.47 -36.50 3.24
C ALA A 274 11.27 -35.61 3.62
N ILE A 275 10.81 -34.74 2.70
CA ILE A 275 9.67 -33.84 2.91
C ILE A 275 8.36 -34.52 2.50
N SER A 276 8.38 -35.28 1.39
CA SER A 276 7.22 -36.01 0.92
C SER A 276 7.63 -37.27 0.17
N SER A 277 7.13 -38.43 0.64
CA SER A 277 7.35 -39.72 0.00
C SER A 277 6.51 -39.95 -1.28
N ASN A 278 5.54 -39.07 -1.54
CA ASN A 278 4.57 -39.20 -2.65
C ASN A 278 4.98 -38.45 -3.93
N ILE A 279 6.20 -37.92 -3.98
CA ILE A 279 6.74 -37.22 -5.15
C ILE A 279 7.53 -38.20 -6.03
N PRO A 280 7.57 -38.00 -7.37
CA PRO A 280 8.38 -38.84 -8.25
C PRO A 280 9.81 -38.92 -7.75
N GLN A 281 10.39 -40.12 -7.80
CA GLN A 281 11.80 -40.34 -7.45
C GLN A 281 12.55 -40.91 -8.64
N PHE A 282 13.83 -40.55 -8.75
CA PHE A 282 14.70 -40.93 -9.86
C PHE A 282 14.78 -42.45 -10.09
N ASN A 283 14.49 -43.26 -9.07
CA ASN A 283 14.53 -44.72 -9.10
C ASN A 283 13.15 -45.39 -9.30
N TRP A 284 12.09 -44.61 -9.50
CA TRP A 284 10.77 -45.16 -9.79
C TRP A 284 10.68 -45.68 -11.22
N ASP A 285 9.82 -46.68 -11.41
CA ASP A 285 9.48 -47.16 -12.74
C ASP A 285 8.90 -46.03 -13.60
N GLY A 286 9.31 -45.99 -14.87
CA GLY A 286 8.99 -44.91 -15.81
C GLY A 286 9.84 -43.64 -15.67
N ILE A 287 10.88 -43.62 -14.81
CA ILE A 287 11.87 -42.52 -14.75
C ILE A 287 13.27 -43.04 -15.07
N ARG A 288 14.02 -42.26 -15.87
CA ARG A 288 15.44 -42.49 -16.14
C ARG A 288 16.24 -41.20 -16.01
N VAL A 289 17.53 -41.33 -15.74
CA VAL A 289 18.42 -40.21 -15.43
C VAL A 289 19.50 -40.07 -16.50
N PHE A 290 19.56 -38.91 -17.14
CA PHE A 290 20.61 -38.57 -18.09
C PHE A 290 21.80 -37.92 -17.37
N PHE A 291 23.00 -38.43 -17.67
CA PHE A 291 24.25 -38.02 -17.02
C PHE A 291 25.00 -37.04 -17.93
N SER A 292 24.87 -35.74 -17.66
CA SER A 292 25.72 -34.73 -18.30
C SER A 292 27.08 -34.68 -17.60
N HIS A 293 28.16 -34.45 -18.36
CA HIS A 293 29.52 -34.37 -17.82
C HIS A 293 29.64 -33.35 -16.68
N TYR A 294 29.03 -32.18 -16.86
CA TYR A 294 29.04 -31.10 -15.87
C TYR A 294 28.36 -31.50 -14.55
N HIS A 295 27.17 -32.11 -14.58
CA HIS A 295 26.49 -32.54 -13.36
C HIS A 295 27.22 -33.69 -12.65
N VAL A 296 27.85 -34.59 -13.42
CA VAL A 296 28.68 -35.66 -12.85
C VAL A 296 29.84 -35.06 -12.07
N GLN A 297 30.52 -34.05 -12.62
CA GLN A 297 31.63 -33.38 -11.96
C GLN A 297 31.18 -32.70 -10.67
N LYS A 298 30.14 -31.85 -10.73
CA LYS A 298 29.61 -31.14 -9.55
C LYS A 298 29.19 -32.10 -8.42
N LEU A 299 28.51 -33.21 -8.75
CA LEU A 299 28.16 -34.21 -7.74
C LEU A 299 29.36 -35.00 -7.22
N ALA A 300 30.35 -35.31 -8.07
CA ALA A 300 31.58 -36.00 -7.66
C ALA A 300 32.42 -35.17 -6.69
N ASP A 301 32.47 -33.85 -6.90
CA ASP A 301 33.19 -32.90 -6.04
C ASP A 301 32.55 -32.80 -4.66
N GLN A 302 31.23 -33.04 -4.55
CA GLN A 302 30.54 -33.15 -3.26
C GLN A 302 30.70 -34.52 -2.61
N ASP A 303 30.27 -35.58 -3.30
CA ASP A 303 30.36 -36.96 -2.84
C ASP A 303 30.25 -37.94 -4.02
N LYS A 304 31.37 -38.59 -4.35
CA LYS A 304 31.44 -39.61 -5.41
C LYS A 304 30.47 -40.77 -5.23
N GLN A 305 30.06 -41.10 -3.99
CA GLN A 305 29.13 -42.20 -3.74
C GLN A 305 27.72 -41.89 -4.29
N LEU A 306 27.34 -40.62 -4.40
CA LEU A 306 26.08 -40.19 -5.00
C LEU A 306 25.95 -40.64 -6.46
N LEU A 307 27.04 -40.63 -7.22
CA LEU A 307 27.03 -41.10 -8.60
C LEU A 307 26.66 -42.58 -8.71
N GLY A 308 27.17 -43.40 -7.78
CA GLY A 308 26.83 -44.82 -7.68
C GLY A 308 25.34 -45.02 -7.42
N LYS A 309 24.75 -44.22 -6.52
CA LYS A 309 23.31 -44.23 -6.20
C LYS A 309 22.43 -43.99 -7.43
N TYR A 310 22.74 -42.97 -8.24
CA TYR A 310 21.93 -42.61 -9.42
C TYR A 310 22.19 -43.51 -10.64
N SER A 311 23.34 -44.18 -10.70
CA SER A 311 23.76 -44.97 -11.87
C SER A 311 22.78 -46.08 -12.27
N ARG A 312 22.03 -46.62 -11.31
CA ARG A 312 21.03 -47.69 -11.54
C ARG A 312 19.86 -47.25 -12.43
N SER A 313 19.61 -45.96 -12.51
CA SER A 313 18.53 -45.38 -13.32
C SER A 313 19.07 -44.64 -14.55
N ARG A 314 20.38 -44.73 -14.82
CA ARG A 314 21.05 -44.04 -15.92
C ARG A 314 20.45 -44.42 -17.27
N ILE A 315 20.30 -43.47 -18.18
CA ILE A 315 20.02 -43.68 -19.60
C ILE A 315 21.05 -42.96 -20.46
N THR A 316 21.45 -43.55 -21.57
CA THR A 316 22.36 -42.94 -22.54
C THR A 316 21.60 -42.18 -23.63
N PHE A 317 22.33 -41.36 -24.36
CA PHE A 317 21.78 -40.63 -25.49
C PHE A 317 21.29 -41.57 -26.61
N GLU A 318 22.04 -42.64 -26.85
CA GLU A 318 21.75 -43.67 -27.85
C GLU A 318 20.46 -44.44 -27.50
N GLU A 319 20.22 -44.74 -26.21
CA GLU A 319 18.98 -45.36 -25.75
C GLU A 319 17.75 -44.43 -25.93
N ILE A 320 17.93 -43.12 -25.78
CA ILE A 320 16.85 -42.14 -26.05
C ILE A 320 16.56 -42.09 -27.56
N GLN A 321 17.61 -42.09 -28.39
CA GLN A 321 17.49 -42.02 -29.84
C GLN A 321 16.90 -43.30 -30.46
N ALA A 322 17.14 -44.46 -29.84
CA ALA A 322 16.62 -45.75 -30.32
C ALA A 322 15.09 -45.88 -30.16
N GLU A 323 14.50 -45.19 -29.19
CA GLU A 323 13.07 -45.27 -28.88
C GLU A 323 12.47 -43.87 -28.61
N PRO A 324 12.45 -42.94 -29.58
CA PRO A 324 12.06 -41.56 -29.32
C PRO A 324 10.59 -41.40 -28.92
N ASP A 325 9.70 -42.24 -29.46
CA ASP A 325 8.25 -42.16 -29.26
C ASP A 325 7.81 -42.42 -27.82
N ASN A 326 8.58 -43.19 -27.06
CA ASN A 326 8.27 -43.52 -25.68
C ASN A 326 9.05 -42.65 -24.67
N LYS A 327 9.70 -41.55 -25.10
CA LYS A 327 10.49 -40.68 -24.23
C LYS A 327 9.89 -39.28 -24.11
N VAL A 328 9.99 -38.74 -22.90
CA VAL A 328 9.78 -37.33 -22.58
C VAL A 328 11.03 -36.85 -21.86
N VAL A 329 11.75 -35.87 -22.41
CA VAL A 329 13.04 -35.42 -21.88
C VAL A 329 12.89 -34.03 -21.28
N LEU A 330 13.15 -33.92 -19.98
CA LEU A 330 13.28 -32.63 -19.33
C LEU A 330 14.59 -31.98 -19.79
N VAL A 331 14.49 -30.77 -20.35
CA VAL A 331 15.63 -30.04 -20.92
C VAL A 331 15.72 -28.62 -20.37
N LYS A 332 16.90 -28.02 -20.55
CA LYS A 332 17.17 -26.59 -20.34
C LYS A 332 17.66 -26.01 -21.64
N ASP A 333 17.38 -24.73 -21.91
CA ASP A 333 17.97 -24.06 -23.06
C ASP A 333 19.45 -23.76 -22.80
N ASN A 334 20.31 -24.71 -23.14
CA ASN A 334 21.74 -24.58 -23.03
C ASN A 334 22.43 -25.18 -24.26
N ARG A 335 23.75 -24.97 -24.36
CA ARG A 335 24.56 -25.45 -25.48
C ARG A 335 24.45 -26.97 -25.70
N ILE A 336 24.34 -27.76 -24.62
CA ILE A 336 24.24 -29.23 -24.70
C ILE A 336 22.93 -29.62 -25.36
N PHE A 337 21.80 -29.06 -24.90
CA PHE A 337 20.49 -29.27 -25.51
C PHE A 337 20.51 -28.88 -26.98
N ARG A 338 21.06 -27.73 -27.34
CA ARG A 338 21.11 -27.28 -28.74
C ARG A 338 21.91 -28.22 -29.64
N ILE A 339 23.03 -28.76 -29.15
CA ILE A 339 23.81 -29.79 -29.87
C ILE A 339 23.00 -31.08 -30.01
N VAL A 340 22.34 -31.51 -28.94
CA VAL A 340 21.50 -32.72 -28.90
C VAL A 340 20.31 -32.60 -29.86
N ALA A 341 19.54 -31.52 -29.77
CA ALA A 341 18.40 -31.26 -30.64
C ALA A 341 18.84 -31.18 -32.11
N ALA A 342 19.98 -30.55 -32.41
CA ALA A 342 20.54 -30.51 -33.76
C ALA A 342 20.99 -31.89 -34.29
N LYS A 343 21.23 -32.88 -33.42
CA LYS A 343 21.50 -34.27 -33.84
C LYS A 343 20.23 -35.11 -33.99
N LEU A 344 19.19 -34.80 -33.20
CA LEU A 344 17.97 -35.60 -33.11
C LEU A 344 16.83 -35.12 -34.04
N TYR A 345 16.84 -33.85 -34.50
CA TYR A 345 15.70 -33.26 -35.22
C TYR A 345 15.32 -34.01 -36.50
N ALA A 346 16.30 -34.49 -37.29
CA ALA A 346 16.03 -35.19 -38.54
C ALA A 346 15.45 -36.62 -38.36
N GLN A 347 15.46 -37.17 -37.14
CA GLN A 347 15.18 -38.60 -36.91
C GLN A 347 14.00 -38.87 -35.96
N THR A 348 13.46 -37.86 -35.26
CA THR A 348 12.60 -38.11 -34.08
C THR A 348 11.24 -37.43 -34.08
N ARG A 349 10.87 -36.67 -35.13
CA ARG A 349 9.62 -35.88 -35.22
C ARG A 349 9.32 -35.13 -33.91
N ALA A 350 10.31 -34.46 -33.33
CA ALA A 350 10.22 -33.98 -31.97
C ALA A 350 9.23 -32.80 -31.79
N ILE A 351 8.68 -32.67 -30.59
CA ILE A 351 7.93 -31.50 -30.13
C ILE A 351 8.61 -30.87 -28.92
N ALA A 352 8.49 -29.55 -28.77
CA ALA A 352 8.96 -28.80 -27.62
C ALA A 352 7.79 -28.23 -26.82
N LEU A 353 7.73 -28.53 -25.53
CA LEU A 353 6.72 -28.03 -24.61
C LEU A 353 7.38 -27.06 -23.62
N TYR A 354 6.99 -25.79 -23.69
CA TYR A 354 7.52 -24.75 -22.82
C TYR A 354 6.62 -24.55 -21.61
N SER A 355 7.13 -24.91 -20.44
CA SER A 355 6.37 -24.99 -19.21
C SER A 355 6.94 -24.05 -18.14
N MET A 356 7.41 -22.89 -18.57
CA MET A 356 7.98 -21.80 -17.75
C MET A 356 7.30 -20.48 -18.11
N TRP A 357 7.64 -19.40 -17.40
CA TRP A 357 7.09 -18.08 -17.68
C TRP A 357 7.48 -17.60 -19.09
N HIS A 358 6.50 -17.08 -19.84
CA HIS A 358 6.67 -16.62 -21.22
C HIS A 358 7.80 -15.61 -21.39
N GLY A 359 7.98 -14.69 -20.44
CA GLY A 359 9.03 -13.67 -20.52
C GLY A 359 10.45 -14.24 -20.54
N TYR A 360 10.68 -15.45 -20.00
CA TYR A 360 11.98 -16.12 -20.16
C TYR A 360 12.22 -16.62 -21.58
N LEU A 361 11.15 -16.98 -22.30
CA LEU A 361 11.24 -17.40 -23.70
C LEU A 361 11.62 -16.22 -24.60
N GLU A 362 11.03 -15.05 -24.36
CA GLU A 362 11.30 -13.82 -25.12
C GLU A 362 12.74 -13.31 -24.96
N LYS A 363 13.41 -13.66 -23.85
CA LYS A 363 14.81 -13.29 -23.59
C LYS A 363 15.83 -14.18 -24.31
N THR A 364 15.38 -15.15 -25.10
CA THR A 364 16.25 -16.14 -25.79
C THR A 364 15.89 -16.28 -27.26
N ASP A 365 16.81 -16.79 -28.08
CA ASP A 365 16.55 -17.16 -29.48
C ASP A 365 15.97 -18.59 -29.61
N LEU A 366 15.49 -19.20 -28.52
CA LEU A 366 15.02 -20.60 -28.50
C LEU A 366 13.91 -20.86 -29.53
N ARG A 367 12.94 -19.94 -29.67
CA ARG A 367 11.87 -20.05 -30.69
C ARG A 367 12.44 -20.18 -32.10
N ASN A 368 13.38 -19.30 -32.45
CA ASN A 368 14.02 -19.29 -33.77
C ASN A 368 14.87 -20.56 -33.99
N PHE A 369 15.59 -20.99 -32.95
CA PHE A 369 16.36 -22.23 -33.00
C PHE A 369 15.48 -23.45 -33.26
N LEU A 370 14.35 -23.59 -32.53
CA LEU A 370 13.43 -24.71 -32.69
C LEU A 370 12.72 -24.69 -34.05
N ALA A 371 12.27 -23.51 -34.49
CA ALA A 371 11.65 -23.34 -35.81
C ALA A 371 12.61 -23.71 -36.96
N ALA A 372 13.89 -23.33 -36.86
CA ALA A 372 14.93 -23.73 -37.83
C ALA A 372 15.23 -25.24 -37.82
N LYS A 373 14.70 -25.98 -36.87
CA LYS A 373 14.78 -27.44 -36.75
C LYS A 373 13.45 -28.13 -36.98
N GLU A 374 12.43 -27.39 -37.42
CA GLU A 374 11.07 -27.91 -37.66
C GLU A 374 10.49 -28.57 -36.39
N ILE A 375 10.83 -28.03 -35.22
CA ILE A 375 10.30 -28.48 -33.93
C ILE A 375 9.25 -27.46 -33.48
N ASP A 376 8.00 -27.91 -33.40
CA ASP A 376 6.91 -27.08 -32.90
C ASP A 376 7.09 -26.79 -31.41
N LEU A 377 6.93 -25.52 -31.04
CA LEU A 377 6.96 -25.06 -29.65
C LEU A 377 5.54 -24.76 -29.16
N ILE A 378 5.10 -25.46 -28.13
CA ILE A 378 3.80 -25.26 -27.49
C ILE A 378 4.02 -24.81 -26.05
N GLU A 379 3.39 -23.70 -25.66
CA GLU A 379 3.42 -23.23 -24.29
C GLU A 379 2.35 -23.93 -23.45
N VAL A 380 2.77 -24.59 -22.38
CA VAL A 380 1.90 -25.31 -21.44
C VAL A 380 2.28 -24.93 -20.01
N HIS A 381 1.75 -23.81 -19.52
CA HIS A 381 2.17 -23.22 -18.26
C HIS A 381 1.03 -22.56 -17.47
N THR A 382 1.12 -22.68 -16.15
CA THR A 382 0.41 -21.86 -15.17
C THR A 382 1.40 -21.26 -14.17
N SER A 383 1.09 -20.07 -13.65
CA SER A 383 2.01 -19.24 -12.85
C SER A 383 2.36 -19.85 -11.50
N GLY A 384 3.51 -19.48 -10.94
CA GLY A 384 3.90 -19.74 -9.56
C GLY A 384 3.24 -18.80 -8.54
N HIS A 385 2.70 -17.66 -8.98
CA HIS A 385 2.27 -16.54 -8.12
C HIS A 385 0.76 -16.31 -8.18
N ALA A 386 0.22 -15.62 -7.18
CA ALA A 386 -1.20 -15.42 -6.98
C ALA A 386 -1.84 -14.51 -8.04
N TYR A 387 -2.93 -14.95 -8.67
CA TYR A 387 -3.81 -14.08 -9.45
C TYR A 387 -4.59 -13.10 -8.56
N VAL A 388 -5.11 -12.02 -9.15
CA VAL A 388 -5.89 -10.97 -8.46
C VAL A 388 -7.02 -11.55 -7.60
N ARG A 389 -7.71 -12.59 -8.09
CA ARG A 389 -8.78 -13.27 -7.33
C ARG A 389 -8.29 -13.90 -6.02
N HIS A 390 -7.06 -14.42 -5.99
CA HIS A 390 -6.46 -15.02 -4.79
C HIS A 390 -6.04 -13.93 -3.80
N LEU A 391 -5.46 -12.82 -4.29
CA LEU A 391 -5.15 -11.65 -3.47
C LEU A 391 -6.42 -11.11 -2.79
N LYS A 392 -7.50 -10.93 -3.55
CA LYS A 392 -8.81 -10.47 -3.04
C LYS A 392 -9.38 -11.40 -1.98
N SER A 393 -9.38 -12.70 -2.25
CA SER A 393 -9.90 -13.70 -1.31
C SER A 393 -9.12 -13.67 0.01
N LEU A 394 -7.78 -13.54 -0.05
CA LEU A 394 -6.93 -13.48 1.12
C LEU A 394 -7.18 -12.23 1.97
N VAL A 395 -7.27 -11.04 1.34
CA VAL A 395 -7.60 -9.79 2.04
C VAL A 395 -8.98 -9.87 2.69
N GLU A 396 -9.97 -10.43 2.00
CA GLU A 396 -11.34 -10.60 2.54
C GLU A 396 -11.38 -11.53 3.76
N ALA A 397 -10.58 -12.59 3.75
CA ALA A 397 -10.51 -13.55 4.86
C ALA A 397 -9.73 -12.99 6.07
N LEU A 398 -8.56 -12.38 5.83
CA LEU A 398 -7.70 -11.85 6.89
C LEU A 398 -8.24 -10.55 7.50
N LYS A 399 -8.96 -9.74 6.72
CA LYS A 399 -9.46 -8.40 7.10
C LYS A 399 -8.37 -7.55 7.78
N PRO A 400 -7.21 -7.37 7.13
CA PRO A 400 -6.10 -6.67 7.76
C PRO A 400 -6.45 -5.19 7.98
N ALA A 401 -5.81 -4.52 8.95
CA ALA A 401 -5.92 -3.06 9.05
C ALA A 401 -5.14 -2.37 7.91
N HIS A 402 -3.97 -2.92 7.54
CA HIS A 402 -3.14 -2.45 6.41
C HIS A 402 -2.88 -3.57 5.40
N VAL A 403 -2.99 -3.24 4.12
CA VAL A 403 -2.41 -4.05 3.03
C VAL A 403 -1.16 -3.33 2.53
N VAL A 404 0.00 -3.94 2.74
CA VAL A 404 1.31 -3.41 2.35
C VAL A 404 1.80 -4.17 1.11
N PRO A 405 1.81 -3.56 -0.09
CA PRO A 405 2.29 -4.20 -1.31
C PRO A 405 3.78 -4.48 -1.25
N VAL A 406 4.19 -5.68 -1.67
CA VAL A 406 5.59 -6.03 -1.93
C VAL A 406 5.68 -6.94 -3.14
N HIS A 407 6.89 -7.16 -3.65
CA HIS A 407 7.18 -8.12 -4.70
C HIS A 407 6.31 -7.89 -5.95
N THR A 408 6.25 -6.64 -6.39
CA THR A 408 5.43 -6.19 -7.51
C THR A 408 6.06 -4.99 -8.20
N PHE A 409 5.85 -4.88 -9.51
CA PHE A 409 6.17 -3.66 -10.26
C PHE A 409 5.02 -2.64 -10.24
N HIS A 410 3.88 -3.01 -9.67
CA HIS A 410 2.64 -2.25 -9.74
C HIS A 410 1.97 -2.05 -8.37
N PRO A 411 2.69 -1.53 -7.35
CA PRO A 411 2.10 -1.29 -6.03
C PRO A 411 0.89 -0.36 -6.10
N GLU A 412 0.88 0.61 -7.02
CA GLU A 412 -0.21 1.58 -7.23
C GLU A 412 -1.55 0.91 -7.61
N GLN A 413 -1.51 -0.30 -8.16
CA GLN A 413 -2.72 -1.04 -8.52
C GLN A 413 -3.42 -1.62 -7.29
N TYR A 414 -2.74 -1.78 -6.15
CA TYR A 414 -3.38 -2.28 -4.93
C TYR A 414 -4.49 -1.33 -4.45
N ALA A 415 -4.31 -0.01 -4.56
CA ALA A 415 -5.32 0.97 -4.15
C ALA A 415 -6.63 0.86 -4.94
N GLN A 416 -6.59 0.26 -6.13
CA GLN A 416 -7.77 -0.04 -6.94
C GLN A 416 -8.48 -1.32 -6.48
N LEU A 417 -7.77 -2.20 -5.77
CA LEU A 417 -8.26 -3.50 -5.30
C LEU A 417 -8.73 -3.46 -3.84
N PHE A 418 -8.09 -2.63 -3.01
CA PHE A 418 -8.29 -2.59 -1.56
C PHE A 418 -8.37 -1.15 -1.05
N ALA A 419 -9.22 -0.92 -0.04
CA ALA A 419 -9.44 0.43 0.51
C ALA A 419 -8.38 0.85 1.55
N ASN A 420 -7.64 -0.12 2.09
CA ASN A 420 -6.77 0.05 3.26
C ASN A 420 -5.31 -0.24 2.91
N VAL A 421 -4.86 0.25 1.76
CA VAL A 421 -3.50 0.08 1.27
C VAL A 421 -2.58 1.06 1.96
N THR A 422 -1.39 0.60 2.33
CA THR A 422 -0.28 1.43 2.79
C THR A 422 0.88 1.15 1.85
N GLU A 423 0.99 1.97 0.81
CA GLU A 423 2.14 1.97 -0.10
C GLU A 423 3.32 2.58 0.64
N LEU A 424 4.46 1.90 0.59
CA LEU A 424 5.72 2.34 1.21
C LEU A 424 6.78 2.45 0.12
N GLU A 425 7.73 3.35 0.33
CA GLU A 425 8.98 3.38 -0.43
C GLU A 425 10.05 2.50 0.24
N ASP A 426 11.02 2.01 -0.54
CA ASP A 426 12.16 1.27 0.02
C ASP A 426 12.91 2.13 1.07
N GLY A 427 12.99 1.64 2.30
CA GLY A 427 13.58 2.31 3.45
C GLY A 427 12.62 3.15 4.29
N GLU A 428 11.35 3.26 3.89
CA GLU A 428 10.31 3.92 4.69
C GLU A 428 9.94 3.06 5.92
N ILE A 429 9.71 3.74 7.05
CA ILE A 429 9.35 3.11 8.32
C ILE A 429 7.85 3.27 8.56
N MET A 430 7.17 2.15 8.84
CA MET A 430 5.76 2.10 9.20
C MET A 430 5.60 1.57 10.63
N ASP A 431 4.89 2.31 11.49
CA ASP A 431 4.45 1.81 12.79
C ASP A 431 3.18 0.97 12.63
N VAL A 432 3.25 -0.35 12.83
CA VAL A 432 2.17 -1.31 12.54
C VAL A 432 0.89 -1.02 13.35
N GLY A 433 1.03 -0.52 14.57
CA GLY A 433 -0.09 -0.18 15.46
C GLY A 433 -0.78 1.13 15.15
N VAL A 434 -0.14 1.97 14.33
CA VAL A 434 -0.79 3.18 13.83
C VAL A 434 -1.66 2.72 12.69
N VAL A 435 -2.95 2.55 12.97
CA VAL A 435 -3.93 2.42 11.91
C VAL A 435 -3.93 3.75 11.18
N ASN A 436 -3.09 3.87 10.16
CA ASN A 436 -3.31 4.72 9.00
C ASN A 436 -4.60 4.21 8.33
N VAL A 437 -5.73 4.38 9.02
CA VAL A 437 -6.94 4.78 8.33
C VAL A 437 -6.44 5.91 7.45
N LEU A 438 -6.73 5.85 6.16
CA LEU A 438 -6.67 7.01 5.30
C LEU A 438 -7.64 8.06 5.88
N THR A 439 -7.30 8.63 7.02
CA THR A 439 -7.65 9.97 7.40
C THR A 439 -6.80 10.76 6.43
N GLU A 440 -7.41 11.29 5.38
CA GLU A 440 -6.89 12.51 4.80
C GLU A 440 -6.76 13.53 5.94
N SER A 441 -5.68 13.48 6.73
CA SER A 441 -5.44 14.47 7.76
C SER A 441 -4.94 15.69 7.00
N ARG A 442 -5.87 16.51 6.50
CA ARG A 442 -5.55 17.79 5.88
C ARG A 442 -5.45 18.82 6.99
N CYS A 443 -4.28 19.01 7.58
CA CYS A 443 -4.09 20.08 8.56
C CYS A 443 -4.05 21.46 7.89
N ARG A 444 -5.15 22.23 7.96
CA ARG A 444 -5.29 23.54 7.33
C ARG A 444 -4.57 24.69 8.04
N ALA A 445 -4.12 24.49 9.27
CA ALA A 445 -3.28 25.47 9.96
C ALA A 445 -2.04 25.81 9.10
N LEU A 446 -1.34 26.91 9.35
CA LEU A 446 -0.07 27.24 8.70
C LEU A 446 1.13 26.77 9.54
N SER A 447 2.28 26.55 8.93
CA SER A 447 3.55 26.44 9.67
C SER A 447 3.88 27.74 10.41
N THR A 448 4.69 27.64 11.47
CA THR A 448 5.13 28.82 12.23
C THR A 448 5.88 29.81 11.34
N ALA A 449 6.84 29.34 10.53
CA ALA A 449 7.60 30.18 9.62
C ALA A 449 6.73 30.92 8.59
N PHE A 450 5.70 30.26 8.04
CA PHE A 450 4.81 30.93 7.08
C PHE A 450 3.88 31.92 7.79
N LEU A 451 3.34 31.55 8.96
CA LEU A 451 2.49 32.42 9.77
C LEU A 451 3.22 33.71 10.19
N GLU A 452 4.51 33.63 10.53
CA GLU A 452 5.36 34.79 10.87
C GLU A 452 5.43 35.82 9.74
N LYS A 453 5.33 35.40 8.46
CA LYS A 453 5.25 36.35 7.33
C LYS A 453 4.02 37.24 7.39
N PHE A 454 2.98 36.84 8.10
CA PHE A 454 1.75 37.62 8.32
C PHE A 454 1.70 38.28 9.70
N CYS A 455 2.80 38.24 10.47
CA CYS A 455 2.90 38.87 11.79
C CYS A 455 2.43 40.33 11.74
N LEU A 456 1.52 40.71 12.66
CA LEU A 456 0.92 42.05 12.70
C LEU A 456 1.90 43.16 13.08
N LYS A 457 3.13 42.84 13.51
CA LYS A 457 4.17 43.84 13.81
C LYS A 457 4.89 44.26 12.53
N ASP A 458 5.54 43.31 11.87
CA ASP A 458 6.55 43.55 10.82
C ASP A 458 6.56 42.48 9.71
N GLY A 459 5.55 41.61 9.63
CA GLY A 459 5.47 40.58 8.61
C GLY A 459 5.30 41.17 7.19
N LEU A 460 6.00 40.59 6.20
CA LEU A 460 5.93 40.97 4.78
C LEU A 460 4.49 41.04 4.25
N PHE A 461 3.65 40.09 4.65
CA PHE A 461 2.26 39.96 4.21
C PHE A 461 1.24 40.62 5.15
N ARG A 462 1.70 41.38 6.15
CA ARG A 462 0.83 42.17 7.03
C ARG A 462 -0.19 43.03 6.25
N PRO A 463 0.15 43.73 5.15
CA PRO A 463 -0.81 44.54 4.41
C PRO A 463 -1.99 43.73 3.83
N LEU A 464 -1.79 42.44 3.51
CA LEU A 464 -2.86 41.55 3.04
C LEU A 464 -3.87 41.23 4.15
N ILE A 465 -3.40 41.07 5.39
CA ILE A 465 -4.26 40.87 6.56
C ILE A 465 -5.02 42.15 6.88
N GLU A 466 -4.37 43.31 6.81
CA GLU A 466 -5.03 44.61 7.04
C GLU A 466 -6.12 44.89 6.01
N LEU A 467 -5.90 44.54 4.74
CA LEU A 467 -6.92 44.59 3.69
C LEU A 467 -8.20 43.84 4.10
N VAL A 468 -8.07 42.57 4.55
CA VAL A 468 -9.25 41.76 4.93
C VAL A 468 -9.89 42.26 6.23
N ARG A 469 -9.11 42.77 7.18
CA ARG A 469 -9.66 43.32 8.42
C ARG A 469 -10.51 44.57 8.16
N ASN A 470 -10.06 45.42 7.24
CA ASN A 470 -10.70 46.69 6.91
C ASN A 470 -11.82 46.57 5.86
N ASN A 471 -11.86 45.50 5.07
CA ASN A 471 -12.90 45.25 4.08
C ASN A 471 -13.84 44.13 4.52
N LYS A 472 -15.12 44.46 4.73
CA LYS A 472 -16.13 43.52 5.25
C LYS A 472 -16.55 42.45 4.26
N ASP A 473 -16.29 42.65 2.98
CA ASP A 473 -16.70 41.71 1.92
C ASP A 473 -15.62 40.66 1.63
N LEU A 474 -14.45 40.77 2.29
CA LEU A 474 -13.34 39.85 2.12
C LEU A 474 -13.29 38.81 3.22
N HIS A 475 -12.96 37.57 2.83
CA HIS A 475 -12.71 36.45 3.73
C HIS A 475 -11.28 35.97 3.58
N PHE A 476 -10.64 35.65 4.71
CA PHE A 476 -9.28 35.08 4.76
C PHE A 476 -9.34 33.64 5.28
N GLU A 477 -8.81 32.71 4.50
CA GLU A 477 -8.82 31.29 4.83
C GLU A 477 -7.41 30.70 4.83
N LEU A 478 -7.16 29.83 5.81
CA LEU A 478 -5.92 29.07 5.93
C LEU A 478 -6.07 27.76 5.15
N ARG A 479 -5.06 27.42 4.34
CA ARG A 479 -5.04 26.22 3.49
C ARG A 479 -3.70 25.50 3.60
N GLY A 480 -3.38 25.01 4.79
CA GLY A 480 -2.28 24.06 4.98
C GLY A 480 -2.60 22.67 4.43
N GLN A 481 -1.55 21.92 4.07
CA GLN A 481 -1.59 20.48 3.81
C GLN A 481 -0.47 19.87 4.65
N LEU A 482 -0.80 18.93 5.54
CA LEU A 482 0.19 18.19 6.34
C LEU A 482 -0.45 16.97 6.99
N ASN A 483 0.24 15.83 6.90
CA ASN A 483 -0.19 14.52 7.38
C ASN A 483 0.08 14.28 8.88
N SER A 484 0.20 15.33 9.71
CA SER A 484 0.60 15.20 11.12
C SER A 484 -0.08 16.22 12.05
N PRO A 485 -0.46 15.82 13.30
CA PRO A 485 -0.98 16.72 14.32
C PRO A 485 0.10 17.67 14.89
N HIS A 486 1.37 17.50 14.54
CA HIS A 486 2.47 18.37 14.95
C HIS A 486 3.09 19.03 13.71
N LYS A 487 2.81 20.32 13.52
CA LYS A 487 3.34 21.05 12.36
C LYS A 487 4.84 21.32 12.51
N PRO A 488 5.63 21.13 11.43
CA PRO A 488 7.04 21.49 11.38
C PRO A 488 7.22 23.01 11.51
N GLU A 489 8.40 23.43 11.96
CA GLU A 489 8.77 24.85 12.02
C GLU A 489 8.84 25.48 10.62
N VAL A 490 9.18 24.69 9.60
CA VAL A 490 9.36 25.13 8.21
C VAL A 490 8.14 24.79 7.35
N ALA A 491 7.73 25.72 6.49
CA ALA A 491 6.57 25.60 5.62
C ALA A 491 6.79 24.59 4.47
N PRO A 492 5.94 23.55 4.33
CA PRO A 492 5.87 22.75 3.12
C PRO A 492 5.41 23.55 1.89
N ALA A 493 5.71 23.06 0.68
CA ALA A 493 5.51 23.79 -0.57
C ALA A 493 4.03 23.98 -0.97
N ASP A 494 3.13 23.18 -0.41
CA ASP A 494 1.70 23.13 -0.70
C ASP A 494 0.85 24.02 0.21
N GLU A 495 1.40 24.48 1.35
CA GLU A 495 0.76 25.45 2.24
C GLU A 495 0.38 26.72 1.47
N ALA A 496 -0.84 27.20 1.72
CA ALA A 496 -1.36 28.41 1.11
C ALA A 496 -2.29 29.18 2.04
N ILE A 497 -2.54 30.43 1.68
CA ILE A 497 -3.70 31.19 2.15
C ILE A 497 -4.59 31.57 0.99
N GLY A 498 -5.88 31.78 1.27
CA GLY A 498 -6.84 32.27 0.30
C GLY A 498 -7.50 33.57 0.78
N ILE A 499 -7.58 34.57 -0.09
CA ILE A 499 -8.47 35.74 0.08
C ILE A 499 -9.61 35.61 -0.91
N TYR A 500 -10.83 35.70 -0.40
CA TYR A 500 -12.04 35.49 -1.19
C TYR A 500 -12.96 36.71 -1.14
N TYR A 501 -13.67 36.94 -2.24
CA TYR A 501 -14.75 37.93 -2.39
C TYR A 501 -15.93 37.26 -3.09
N LYS A 502 -17.13 37.33 -2.51
CA LYS A 502 -18.36 36.68 -3.05
C LYS A 502 -18.13 35.24 -3.51
N GLY A 503 -17.54 34.43 -2.64
CA GLY A 503 -17.21 33.02 -2.90
C GLY A 503 -16.06 32.74 -3.88
N ASN A 504 -15.47 33.76 -4.51
CA ASN A 504 -14.41 33.57 -5.50
C ASN A 504 -13.04 33.95 -4.92
N CYS A 505 -12.02 33.13 -5.21
CA CYS A 505 -10.65 33.37 -4.76
C CYS A 505 -10.00 34.49 -5.57
N ILE A 506 -9.69 35.61 -4.92
CA ILE A 506 -8.99 36.75 -5.52
C ILE A 506 -7.49 36.75 -5.20
N LEU A 507 -7.03 35.89 -4.28
CA LEU A 507 -5.63 35.56 -4.05
C LEU A 507 -5.51 34.18 -3.43
N CYS A 508 -4.82 33.27 -4.11
CA CYS A 508 -4.21 32.10 -3.48
C CYS A 508 -2.70 32.34 -3.40
N LEU A 509 -2.17 32.54 -2.18
CA LEU A 509 -0.75 32.78 -1.95
C LEU A 509 -0.12 31.54 -1.33
N ARG A 510 0.80 30.91 -2.07
CA ARG A 510 1.57 29.73 -1.63
C ARG A 510 2.69 30.10 -0.66
N ALA A 511 3.18 29.14 0.12
CA ALA A 511 4.32 29.33 1.03
C ALA A 511 5.61 29.74 0.33
N ASN A 512 5.81 29.34 -0.93
CA ASN A 512 6.90 29.83 -1.79
C ASN A 512 6.62 31.23 -2.40
N HIS A 513 5.64 31.94 -1.86
CA HIS A 513 5.18 33.28 -2.25
C HIS A 513 4.56 33.40 -3.65
N LYS A 514 4.28 32.28 -4.32
CA LYS A 514 3.61 32.28 -5.62
C LYS A 514 2.15 32.74 -5.50
N VAL A 515 1.75 33.63 -6.40
CA VAL A 515 0.38 34.14 -6.53
C VAL A 515 -0.38 33.33 -7.57
N GLU A 516 -1.55 32.82 -7.19
CA GLU A 516 -2.46 32.07 -8.05
C GLU A 516 -3.86 32.71 -7.99
N ILE A 517 -4.37 33.12 -9.15
CA ILE A 517 -5.70 33.75 -9.31
C ILE A 517 -6.30 33.24 -10.61
N HIS A 518 -7.58 32.88 -10.59
CA HIS A 518 -8.27 32.35 -11.76
C HIS A 518 -8.22 33.34 -12.94
N GLU A 519 -7.89 32.84 -14.14
CA GLU A 519 -7.63 33.66 -15.33
C GLU A 519 -8.80 34.61 -15.66
N ALA A 520 -10.04 34.16 -15.46
CA ALA A 520 -11.25 34.96 -15.69
C ALA A 520 -11.23 36.33 -14.98
N PHE A 521 -10.53 36.43 -13.85
CA PHE A 521 -10.41 37.65 -13.06
C PHE A 521 -9.04 38.34 -13.27
N SER A 522 -7.96 37.58 -13.45
CA SER A 522 -6.59 38.12 -13.52
C SER A 522 -6.13 38.58 -14.91
N LYS A 523 -6.76 38.11 -16.00
CA LYS A 523 -6.30 38.34 -17.37
C LYS A 523 -6.12 39.83 -17.71
N GLY A 524 -4.91 40.20 -18.15
CA GLY A 524 -4.58 41.58 -18.54
C GLY A 524 -4.34 42.54 -17.38
N LEU A 525 -4.35 42.08 -16.13
CA LEU A 525 -3.91 42.86 -14.98
C LEU A 525 -2.42 42.62 -14.73
N ALA A 526 -1.71 43.67 -14.34
CA ALA A 526 -0.31 43.59 -13.92
C ALA A 526 -0.24 43.05 -12.48
N ILE A 527 -0.40 41.73 -12.33
CA ILE A 527 -0.32 41.04 -11.04
C ILE A 527 1.07 40.42 -10.88
N PRO A 528 1.80 40.73 -9.80
CA PRO A 528 3.06 40.06 -9.50
C PRO A 528 2.88 38.54 -9.42
N LYS A 529 3.75 37.78 -10.09
CA LYS A 529 3.72 36.32 -10.05
C LYS A 529 4.15 35.76 -8.68
N TYR A 530 4.99 36.51 -7.98
CA TYR A 530 5.45 36.21 -6.63
C TYR A 530 5.40 37.49 -5.77
N LEU A 531 5.15 37.34 -4.48
CA LEU A 531 5.21 38.44 -3.50
C LEU A 531 6.45 38.30 -2.61
N ASN A 532 7.60 38.77 -3.08
CA ASN A 532 8.87 38.61 -2.37
C ASN A 532 9.33 39.88 -1.65
N SER A 533 8.81 41.04 -2.03
CA SER A 533 9.13 42.32 -1.41
C SER A 533 7.89 43.14 -1.05
N PRO A 534 8.03 44.19 -0.19
CA PRO A 534 6.93 45.11 0.11
C PRO A 534 6.34 45.78 -1.15
N GLU A 535 7.16 46.04 -2.16
CA GLU A 535 6.74 46.63 -3.44
C GLU A 535 5.84 45.66 -4.22
N ASP A 536 6.15 44.36 -4.24
CA ASP A 536 5.29 43.34 -4.85
C ASP A 536 3.92 43.28 -4.17
N VAL A 537 3.91 43.30 -2.82
CA VAL A 537 2.67 43.28 -2.03
C VAL A 537 1.84 44.53 -2.34
N GLN A 538 2.49 45.70 -2.39
CA GLN A 538 1.81 46.95 -2.72
C GLN A 538 1.26 46.94 -4.14
N ALA A 539 2.01 46.42 -5.11
CA ALA A 539 1.56 46.27 -6.50
C ALA A 539 0.31 45.37 -6.57
N TYR A 540 0.31 44.23 -5.87
CA TYR A 540 -0.89 43.39 -5.77
C TYR A 540 -2.08 44.15 -5.14
N LEU A 541 -1.87 44.90 -4.06
CA LEU A 541 -2.95 45.66 -3.42
C LEU A 541 -3.63 46.66 -4.37
N THR A 542 -2.89 47.26 -5.30
CA THR A 542 -3.48 48.20 -6.28
C THR A 542 -4.46 47.56 -7.26
N VAL A 543 -4.35 46.24 -7.52
CA VAL A 543 -5.25 45.55 -8.45
C VAL A 543 -6.50 44.95 -7.76
N VAL A 544 -6.55 44.93 -6.43
CA VAL A 544 -7.65 44.33 -5.66
C VAL A 544 -9.03 44.93 -6.01
N PRO A 545 -9.22 46.27 -6.10
CA PRO A 545 -10.53 46.83 -6.47
C PRO A 545 -11.04 46.34 -7.83
N GLU A 546 -10.13 46.19 -8.80
CA GLU A 546 -10.45 45.69 -10.15
C GLU A 546 -10.75 44.19 -10.12
N LEU A 547 -10.02 43.39 -9.32
CA LEU A 547 -10.35 41.98 -9.11
C LEU A 547 -11.75 41.82 -8.50
N MET A 548 -12.10 42.64 -7.50
CA MET A 548 -13.43 42.64 -6.89
C MET A 548 -14.52 43.03 -7.90
N TYR A 549 -14.29 44.05 -8.72
CA TYR A 549 -15.20 44.44 -9.80
C TYR A 549 -15.44 43.31 -10.80
N ARG A 550 -14.36 42.62 -11.21
CA ARG A 550 -14.44 41.48 -12.16
C ARG A 550 -15.16 40.28 -11.56
N VAL A 551 -14.94 39.98 -10.29
CA VAL A 551 -15.71 38.94 -9.59
C VAL A 551 -17.19 39.32 -9.53
N SER A 552 -17.52 40.57 -9.16
CA SER A 552 -18.91 41.03 -9.11
C SER A 552 -19.62 41.00 -10.47
N SER A 553 -18.89 41.16 -11.58
CA SER A 553 -19.46 41.19 -12.93
C SER A 553 -19.42 39.85 -13.67
N ARG A 554 -18.51 38.95 -13.32
CA ARG A 554 -18.23 37.70 -14.07
C ARG A 554 -18.19 36.45 -13.21
N GLY A 555 -18.23 36.57 -11.89
CA GLY A 555 -18.19 35.45 -10.97
C GLY A 555 -19.43 34.56 -11.10
N LYS A 556 -19.30 33.29 -10.74
CA LYS A 556 -20.47 32.42 -10.56
C LYS A 556 -21.23 32.87 -9.31
N ASN A 557 -22.52 33.14 -9.45
CA ASN A 557 -23.39 33.50 -8.32
C ASN A 557 -23.77 32.23 -7.56
N SER A 558 -23.11 31.98 -6.43
CA SER A 558 -23.60 31.03 -5.42
C SER A 558 -23.97 31.81 -4.17
N MET A 559 -25.28 32.02 -3.98
CA MET A 559 -25.80 32.73 -2.80
C MET A 559 -25.40 31.98 -1.52
N GLU A 560 -25.40 30.64 -1.53
CA GLU A 560 -25.00 29.81 -0.40
C GLU A 560 -23.58 30.13 0.07
N ILE A 561 -22.62 30.20 -0.86
CA ILE A 561 -21.21 30.51 -0.55
C ILE A 561 -21.06 31.98 -0.11
N GLU A 562 -21.84 32.91 -0.65
CA GLU A 562 -21.84 34.29 -0.19
C GLU A 562 -22.36 34.39 1.26
N TYR A 563 -23.41 33.65 1.60
CA TYR A 563 -23.92 33.56 2.97
C TYR A 563 -22.93 32.87 3.93
N GLU A 564 -22.23 31.81 3.51
CA GLU A 564 -21.13 31.23 4.29
C GLU A 564 -20.12 32.32 4.70
N GLN A 565 -19.70 33.18 3.76
CA GLN A 565 -18.77 34.27 4.03
C GLN A 565 -19.34 35.31 5.00
N MET A 566 -20.61 35.69 4.82
CA MET A 566 -21.28 36.62 5.73
C MET A 566 -21.39 36.05 7.15
N ILE A 567 -21.69 34.75 7.29
CA ILE A 567 -21.74 34.05 8.58
C ILE A 567 -20.35 34.09 9.23
N ILE A 568 -19.28 33.75 8.49
CA ILE A 568 -17.91 33.82 9.03
C ILE A 568 -17.61 35.23 9.55
N ARG A 569 -17.92 36.26 8.76
CA ARG A 569 -17.67 37.65 9.14
C ARG A 569 -18.45 38.05 10.39
N ALA A 570 -19.75 37.79 10.42
CA ALA A 570 -20.61 38.18 11.53
C ALA A 570 -20.25 37.49 12.84
N ASN A 571 -19.78 36.24 12.79
CA ASN A 571 -19.39 35.49 13.98
C ASN A 571 -17.97 35.81 14.45
N ASN A 572 -17.02 36.04 13.53
CA ASN A 572 -15.62 36.24 13.89
C ASN A 572 -15.23 37.72 14.09
N PHE A 573 -15.76 38.66 13.32
CA PHE A 573 -15.27 40.04 13.25
C PHE A 573 -16.24 41.11 13.75
N GLU A 574 -17.55 40.86 13.78
CA GLU A 574 -18.48 41.90 14.20
C GLU A 574 -18.46 42.05 15.72
N ALA A 575 -17.76 43.08 16.22
CA ALA A 575 -17.61 43.33 17.66
C ALA A 575 -18.94 43.49 18.43
N ARG A 576 -20.03 43.87 17.75
CA ARG A 576 -21.39 43.94 18.34
C ARG A 576 -22.08 42.57 18.40
N ASN A 577 -21.65 41.61 17.59
CA ASN A 577 -22.14 40.24 17.60
C ASN A 577 -21.26 39.40 18.52
N ASN A 578 -21.69 39.29 19.78
CA ASN A 578 -21.02 38.42 20.74
C ASN A 578 -21.42 36.95 20.49
N SER A 579 -21.28 36.45 19.27
CA SER A 579 -21.66 35.07 18.92
C SER A 579 -20.99 34.05 19.83
N GLU A 580 -21.73 32.99 20.14
CA GLU A 580 -21.22 31.81 20.87
C GLU A 580 -20.45 30.86 19.94
N TYR A 581 -20.48 31.10 18.63
CA TYR A 581 -19.77 30.32 17.63
C TYR A 581 -18.64 31.15 17.01
N ILE A 582 -17.50 30.52 16.82
CA ILE A 582 -16.34 31.07 16.12
C ILE A 582 -16.05 30.14 14.96
N ILE A 583 -16.11 30.67 13.74
CA ILE A 583 -15.93 29.87 12.53
C ILE A 583 -14.44 29.67 12.27
N LEU A 584 -14.01 28.42 12.30
CA LEU A 584 -12.61 28.02 12.20
C LEU A 584 -12.21 27.72 10.76
N ALA A 585 -13.08 27.07 9.99
CA ALA A 585 -12.80 26.75 8.60
C ALA A 585 -14.07 26.81 7.74
N ASN A 586 -13.91 27.07 6.44
CA ASN A 586 -14.99 26.98 5.46
C ASN A 586 -14.65 26.04 4.30
N GLN A 587 -15.68 25.41 3.73
CA GLN A 587 -15.58 24.45 2.64
C GLN A 587 -14.56 23.36 2.99
N TYR A 588 -14.70 22.77 4.18
CA TYR A 588 -13.79 21.78 4.72
C TYR A 588 -13.97 20.45 3.98
N GLY A 589 -12.94 20.04 3.23
CA GLY A 589 -12.98 18.85 2.37
C GLY A 589 -12.56 17.61 3.12
N VAL A 590 -13.32 16.52 2.96
CA VAL A 590 -13.18 15.26 3.68
C VAL A 590 -13.49 14.10 2.72
N GLY A 591 -12.48 13.38 2.26
CA GLY A 591 -12.63 12.37 1.21
C GLY A 591 -13.21 12.99 -0.08
N SER A 592 -14.30 12.41 -0.59
CA SER A 592 -15.08 12.96 -1.71
C SER A 592 -16.12 13.99 -1.29
N ASP A 593 -16.34 14.20 0.01
CA ASP A 593 -17.34 15.11 0.56
C ASP A 593 -16.73 16.46 0.97
N ARG A 594 -17.58 17.47 1.17
CA ARG A 594 -17.21 18.81 1.63
C ARG A 594 -18.28 19.35 2.56
N TRP A 595 -17.88 19.93 3.69
CA TRP A 595 -18.76 20.60 4.65
C TRP A 595 -18.64 22.11 4.49
N ASP A 596 -19.74 22.83 4.71
CA ASP A 596 -19.75 24.27 4.48
C ASP A 596 -18.95 25.03 5.54
N LEU A 597 -19.26 24.90 6.84
CA LEU A 597 -18.51 25.57 7.90
C LEU A 597 -18.21 24.65 9.09
N LEU A 598 -17.04 24.84 9.68
CA LEU A 598 -16.63 24.21 10.93
C LEU A 598 -16.38 25.29 11.98
N ALA A 599 -17.01 25.13 13.14
CA ALA A 599 -17.06 26.13 14.18
C ALA A 599 -16.69 25.56 15.55
N LEU A 600 -16.19 26.43 16.39
CA LEU A 600 -16.07 26.24 17.82
C LEU A 600 -17.26 26.93 18.49
N LYS A 601 -18.04 26.18 19.27
CA LYS A 601 -19.02 26.70 20.21
C LYS A 601 -18.34 26.95 21.55
N TRP A 602 -18.23 28.23 21.93
CA TRP A 602 -17.77 28.68 23.23
C TRP A 602 -18.97 28.89 24.15
N PRO A 603 -19.12 28.12 25.24
CA PRO A 603 -20.22 28.31 26.17
C PRO A 603 -20.02 29.59 27.01
N ARG A 604 -21.03 30.45 27.05
CA ARG A 604 -21.04 31.59 27.98
C ARG A 604 -21.28 31.10 29.39
N LEU A 605 -20.31 31.26 30.29
CA LEU A 605 -20.50 30.96 31.70
C LEU A 605 -21.65 31.78 32.29
N LYS A 606 -22.58 31.10 32.99
CA LYS A 606 -23.16 31.65 34.22
C LYS A 606 -22.02 31.72 35.25
N ARG A 607 -21.81 32.88 35.87
CA ARG A 607 -20.72 33.18 36.82
C ARG A 607 -20.35 31.98 37.73
N GLY A 608 -19.07 31.56 37.72
CA GLY A 608 -18.49 30.71 38.78
C GLY A 608 -17.98 29.31 38.40
N GLY A 609 -17.94 28.90 37.13
CA GLY A 609 -17.43 27.58 36.72
C GLY A 609 -15.97 27.57 36.22
N ASN A 610 -15.24 26.47 36.49
CA ASN A 610 -13.89 26.19 35.97
C ASN A 610 -13.81 26.31 34.42
N ASN A 611 -12.59 26.57 33.91
CA ASN A 611 -12.25 26.77 32.49
C ASN A 611 -13.21 26.05 31.51
N PRO A 612 -13.94 26.78 30.64
CA PRO A 612 -14.89 26.16 29.73
C PRO A 612 -14.17 25.30 28.68
N VAL A 613 -14.72 24.10 28.45
CA VAL A 613 -14.33 23.22 27.34
C VAL A 613 -15.20 23.59 26.14
N GLY A 614 -14.57 23.92 25.01
CA GLY A 614 -15.26 24.25 23.78
C GLY A 614 -15.89 23.03 23.13
N GLN A 615 -16.92 23.22 22.32
CA GLN A 615 -17.58 22.14 21.58
C GLN A 615 -17.39 22.37 20.08
N LEU A 616 -17.18 21.29 19.33
CA LEU A 616 -17.12 21.36 17.88
C LEU A 616 -18.55 21.46 17.34
N ALA A 617 -18.77 22.35 16.37
CA ALA A 617 -20.05 22.50 15.69
C ALA A 617 -19.82 22.50 14.18
N LEU A 618 -20.50 21.61 13.48
CA LEU A 618 -20.55 21.60 12.02
C LEU A 618 -21.78 22.36 11.59
N ILE A 619 -21.65 23.14 10.52
CA ILE A 619 -22.75 23.95 10.01
C ILE A 619 -22.86 23.68 8.52
N GLU A 620 -23.99 23.12 8.13
CA GLU A 620 -24.38 22.96 6.73
C GLU A 620 -25.36 24.08 6.38
N VAL A 621 -25.03 24.89 5.38
CA VAL A 621 -25.83 26.03 4.97
C VAL A 621 -26.73 25.59 3.82
N LYS A 622 -28.03 25.85 3.93
CA LYS A 622 -28.98 25.58 2.83
C LYS A 622 -29.74 26.84 2.48
N TYR A 623 -29.64 27.24 1.22
CA TYR A 623 -30.35 28.39 0.68
C TYR A 623 -31.66 27.98 -0.04
N ALA A 624 -32.73 28.74 0.18
CA ALA A 624 -34.12 28.44 -0.19
C ALA A 624 -34.42 28.04 -1.64
N LEU A 625 -33.55 28.39 -2.58
CA LEU A 625 -33.74 28.12 -4.01
C LEU A 625 -33.12 26.79 -4.48
N ASN A 626 -32.41 26.06 -3.61
CA ASN A 626 -31.75 24.80 -3.96
C ASN A 626 -32.68 23.60 -3.70
N ASN A 627 -32.82 22.71 -4.69
CA ASN A 627 -33.63 21.49 -4.59
C ASN A 627 -33.02 20.40 -3.67
N ASP A 628 -31.77 20.60 -3.22
CA ASP A 628 -30.91 19.59 -2.57
C ASP A 628 -31.16 19.35 -1.07
N ILE A 629 -32.17 19.98 -0.46
CA ILE A 629 -32.45 19.75 0.97
C ILE A 629 -32.96 18.32 1.26
N GLN A 630 -33.36 17.56 0.24
CA GLN A 630 -34.01 16.25 0.39
C GLN A 630 -33.10 15.15 0.98
N ASP A 631 -31.77 15.34 0.88
CA ASP A 631 -30.74 14.39 1.29
C ASP A 631 -29.85 14.92 2.42
N ALA A 632 -30.27 16.01 3.10
CA ALA A 632 -29.48 16.59 4.19
C ALA A 632 -29.27 15.58 5.35
N ASP A 633 -30.20 14.67 5.58
CA ASP A 633 -30.06 13.57 6.54
C ASP A 633 -28.90 12.62 6.18
N GLN A 634 -28.74 12.30 4.89
CA GLN A 634 -27.64 11.47 4.42
C GLN A 634 -26.31 12.20 4.55
N GLN A 635 -26.27 13.51 4.23
CA GLN A 635 -25.08 14.36 4.42
C GLN A 635 -24.68 14.39 5.91
N LEU A 636 -25.63 14.71 6.79
CA LEU A 636 -25.41 14.70 8.25
C LEU A 636 -24.92 13.33 8.75
N GLY A 637 -25.51 12.23 8.25
CA GLY A 637 -25.09 10.86 8.54
C GLY A 637 -23.63 10.59 8.18
N ARG A 638 -23.22 10.95 6.96
CA ARG A 638 -21.82 10.80 6.51
C ARG A 638 -20.88 11.65 7.34
N TYR A 639 -21.24 12.90 7.61
CA TYR A 639 -20.41 13.82 8.38
C TYR A 639 -20.21 13.32 9.81
N TYR A 640 -21.28 12.82 10.45
CA TYR A 640 -21.20 12.27 11.80
C TYR A 640 -20.25 11.09 11.90
N GLN A 641 -20.30 10.15 10.95
CA GLN A 641 -19.38 9.01 10.94
C GLN A 641 -17.93 9.45 10.76
N TYR A 642 -17.68 10.44 9.92
CA TYR A 642 -16.34 10.97 9.75
C TYR A 642 -15.83 11.63 11.04
N ILE A 643 -16.61 12.52 11.68
CA ILE A 643 -16.19 13.17 12.92
C ILE A 643 -15.94 12.12 14.00
N LYS A 644 -16.86 11.15 14.15
CA LYS A 644 -16.72 10.08 15.15
C LYS A 644 -15.40 9.34 15.00
N THR A 645 -14.92 9.18 13.78
CA THR A 645 -13.65 8.50 13.46
C THR A 645 -12.43 9.42 13.62
N ASN A 646 -12.60 10.73 13.46
CA ASN A 646 -11.51 11.72 13.36
C ASN A 646 -11.56 12.82 14.44
N LEU A 647 -12.31 12.63 15.53
CA LEU A 647 -12.64 13.72 16.44
C LEU A 647 -11.41 14.34 17.10
N ASP A 648 -10.44 13.52 17.51
CA ASP A 648 -9.25 13.97 18.20
C ASP A 648 -8.36 14.84 17.31
N SER A 649 -8.04 14.34 16.10
CA SER A 649 -7.22 15.05 15.12
C SER A 649 -7.90 16.34 14.65
N LEU A 650 -9.22 16.29 14.43
CA LEU A 650 -10.00 17.47 14.06
C LEU A 650 -10.00 18.51 15.19
N CYS A 651 -10.10 18.10 16.45
CA CYS A 651 -10.01 19.00 17.60
C CYS A 651 -8.63 19.66 17.70
N ASP A 652 -7.55 18.90 17.51
CA ASP A 652 -6.19 19.43 17.56
C ASP A 652 -5.93 20.45 16.45
N GLU A 653 -6.37 20.15 15.23
CA GLU A 653 -6.29 21.07 14.10
C GLU A 653 -7.08 22.35 14.36
N MET A 654 -8.33 22.22 14.81
CA MET A 654 -9.22 23.35 15.06
C MET A 654 -8.72 24.26 16.18
N GLU A 655 -8.11 23.70 17.22
CA GLU A 655 -7.43 24.47 18.26
C GLU A 655 -6.23 25.26 17.71
N LEU A 656 -5.45 24.65 16.81
CA LEU A 656 -4.32 25.32 16.18
C LEU A 656 -4.79 26.46 15.26
N ILE A 657 -5.80 26.21 14.43
CA ILE A 657 -6.41 27.22 13.56
C ILE A 657 -6.98 28.37 14.39
N LEU A 658 -7.66 28.10 15.50
CA LEU A 658 -8.16 29.15 16.40
C LEU A 658 -7.03 30.05 16.87
N LYS A 659 -5.92 29.47 17.36
CA LYS A 659 -4.75 30.23 17.82
C LYS A 659 -4.18 31.11 16.71
N GLN A 660 -4.09 30.59 15.50
CA GLN A 660 -3.58 31.33 14.34
C GLN A 660 -4.51 32.45 13.90
N LYS A 661 -5.83 32.19 13.81
CA LYS A 661 -6.82 33.23 13.51
C LYS A 661 -6.79 34.35 14.55
N ILE A 662 -6.62 34.03 15.83
CA ILE A 662 -6.43 35.05 16.87
C ILE A 662 -5.11 35.83 16.68
N ALA A 663 -4.01 35.14 16.38
CA ALA A 663 -2.70 35.78 16.16
C ALA A 663 -2.72 36.75 14.97
N LEU A 664 -3.47 36.41 13.92
CA LEU A 664 -3.66 37.24 12.73
C LEU A 664 -4.73 38.34 12.92
N GLY A 665 -5.38 38.41 14.08
CA GLY A 665 -6.47 39.37 14.32
C GLY A 665 -7.72 39.10 13.48
N LEU A 666 -7.94 37.85 13.08
CA LEU A 666 -9.10 37.36 12.33
C LEU A 666 -10.28 36.97 13.24
N VAL A 667 -10.14 37.16 14.54
CA VAL A 667 -11.18 37.00 15.56
C VAL A 667 -11.17 38.25 16.44
N GLN A 668 -12.28 38.98 16.49
CA GLN A 668 -12.42 40.22 17.26
C GLN A 668 -13.28 39.97 18.50
N ARG A 669 -12.67 40.07 19.68
CA ARG A 669 -13.27 39.95 21.03
C ARG A 669 -12.53 40.85 22.02
N SER A 670 -12.98 40.94 23.28
CA SER A 670 -12.20 41.64 24.32
C SER A 670 -10.88 40.91 24.59
N GLU A 671 -9.87 41.62 25.11
CA GLU A 671 -8.56 41.00 25.41
C GLU A 671 -8.68 39.81 26.37
N GLU A 672 -9.56 39.92 27.37
CA GLU A 672 -9.87 38.84 28.30
C GLU A 672 -10.45 37.61 27.58
N GLN A 673 -11.42 37.80 26.70
CA GLN A 673 -12.02 36.73 25.90
C GLN A 673 -11.00 36.08 24.96
N LEU A 674 -10.13 36.87 24.33
CA LEU A 674 -9.07 36.34 23.46
C LEU A 674 -8.05 35.52 24.25
N ALA A 675 -7.69 35.94 25.47
CA ALA A 675 -6.79 35.18 26.34
C ALA A 675 -7.39 33.84 26.77
N GLN A 676 -8.71 33.81 27.02
CA GLN A 676 -9.45 32.59 27.32
C GLN A 676 -9.53 31.66 26.09
N LEU A 677 -9.88 32.20 24.92
CA LEU A 677 -9.95 31.46 23.64
C LEU A 677 -8.62 30.79 23.28
N LYS A 678 -7.49 31.48 23.47
CA LYS A 678 -6.14 30.92 23.19
C LYS A 678 -5.82 29.67 24.02
N LYS A 679 -6.40 29.54 25.21
CA LYS A 679 -6.17 28.44 26.15
C LYS A 679 -7.22 27.34 26.07
N MET A 680 -8.30 27.56 25.32
CA MET A 680 -9.42 26.64 25.32
C MET A 680 -9.08 25.35 24.58
N LYS A 681 -9.59 24.26 25.17
CA LYS A 681 -9.57 22.93 24.58
C LYS A 681 -10.96 22.56 24.10
N LEU A 682 -11.04 21.93 22.95
CA LEU A 682 -12.26 21.32 22.43
C LEU A 682 -12.60 20.02 23.19
N SER A 683 -13.87 19.64 23.23
CA SER A 683 -14.28 18.36 23.80
C SER A 683 -14.00 17.24 22.81
N ARG A 684 -13.29 16.19 23.25
CA ARG A 684 -13.07 14.93 22.49
C ARG A 684 -14.22 13.93 22.69
N ASP A 685 -15.33 14.41 23.24
CA ASP A 685 -16.55 13.64 23.44
C ASP A 685 -17.49 13.89 22.26
N ILE A 686 -17.67 12.87 21.41
CA ILE A 686 -18.52 12.94 20.22
C ILE A 686 -19.96 13.34 20.57
N SER A 687 -20.45 12.99 21.77
CA SER A 687 -21.81 13.34 22.18
C SER A 687 -22.04 14.84 22.37
N LYS A 688 -20.96 15.63 22.46
CA LYS A 688 -21.01 17.10 22.61
C LYS A 688 -20.82 17.85 21.31
N VAL A 689 -20.64 17.15 20.18
CA VAL A 689 -20.55 17.79 18.87
C VAL A 689 -21.94 18.25 18.45
N GLU A 690 -22.04 19.44 17.87
CA GLU A 690 -23.30 19.93 17.28
C GLU A 690 -23.29 19.82 15.77
N MET A 691 -24.43 19.41 15.21
CA MET A 691 -24.69 19.39 13.78
C MET A 691 -25.77 20.42 13.45
N ILE A 692 -25.40 21.52 12.81
CA ILE A 692 -26.28 22.67 12.60
C ILE A 692 -26.71 22.72 11.15
N LEU A 693 -28.01 22.56 10.90
CA LEU A 693 -28.62 22.89 9.62
C LEU A 693 -29.02 24.37 9.64
N TYR A 694 -28.34 25.19 8.84
CA TYR A 694 -28.54 26.63 8.77
C TYR A 694 -29.33 27.00 7.53
N LEU A 695 -30.63 27.27 7.71
CA LEU A 695 -31.56 27.54 6.64
C LEU A 695 -31.66 29.05 6.39
N VAL A 696 -31.22 29.48 5.21
CA VAL A 696 -31.18 30.89 4.80
C VAL A 696 -32.28 31.16 3.76
N ASP A 697 -33.05 32.23 4.00
CA ASP A 697 -34.19 32.67 3.16
C ASP A 697 -35.28 31.60 2.97
N TYR A 698 -35.28 30.57 3.82
CA TYR A 698 -36.04 29.35 3.60
C TYR A 698 -37.50 29.50 4.03
N ASN A 699 -38.45 29.04 3.19
CA ASN A 699 -39.87 29.11 3.50
C ASN A 699 -40.18 28.24 4.75
N PRO A 700 -40.63 28.85 5.88
CA PRO A 700 -40.90 28.11 7.11
C PRO A 700 -42.07 27.11 6.97
N ASN A 701 -42.90 27.22 5.93
CA ASN A 701 -44.03 26.32 5.65
C ASN A 701 -43.73 25.29 4.54
N SER A 702 -42.47 25.10 4.15
CA SER A 702 -42.10 24.15 3.10
C SER A 702 -42.24 22.69 3.56
N ILE A 703 -42.98 21.89 2.79
CA ILE A 703 -43.11 20.44 2.98
C ILE A 703 -41.73 19.74 2.91
N TRP A 704 -40.80 20.27 2.13
CA TRP A 704 -39.46 19.69 2.00
C TRP A 704 -38.61 19.88 3.26
N LYS A 705 -38.77 21.03 3.95
CA LYS A 705 -38.18 21.25 5.27
C LYS A 705 -38.75 20.24 6.27
N ASP A 706 -40.08 20.09 6.33
CA ASP A 706 -40.70 19.15 7.28
C ASP A 706 -40.29 17.69 7.01
N LYS A 707 -40.18 17.28 5.74
CA LYS A 707 -39.65 15.96 5.35
C LYS A 707 -38.19 15.77 5.76
N MET A 708 -37.34 16.75 5.49
CA MET A 708 -35.93 16.71 5.88
C MET A 708 -35.78 16.63 7.42
N ILE A 709 -36.58 17.42 8.16
CA ILE A 709 -36.64 17.35 9.62
C ILE A 709 -37.02 15.94 10.07
N SER A 710 -38.08 15.38 9.48
CA SER A 710 -38.55 14.03 9.81
C SER A 710 -37.47 12.98 9.59
N LYS A 711 -36.73 13.04 8.49
CA LYS A 711 -35.61 12.10 8.23
C LYS A 711 -34.45 12.31 9.20
N ALA A 712 -34.10 13.56 9.49
CA ALA A 712 -33.03 13.86 10.46
C ALA A 712 -33.36 13.34 11.87
N MET A 713 -34.65 13.25 12.25
CA MET A 713 -35.11 12.65 13.51
C MET A 713 -34.87 11.12 13.60
N GLU A 714 -34.68 10.45 12.47
CA GLU A 714 -34.37 9.01 12.43
C GLU A 714 -32.88 8.74 12.69
N LEU A 715 -32.03 9.76 12.63
CA LEU A 715 -30.59 9.60 12.85
C LEU A 715 -30.30 9.29 14.33
N PRO A 716 -29.32 8.41 14.61
CA PRO A 716 -29.01 7.96 15.97
C PRO A 716 -28.39 9.05 16.86
N PHE A 717 -28.07 10.21 16.28
CA PHE A 717 -27.50 11.38 16.95
C PHE A 717 -28.42 12.61 16.85
N ARG A 718 -29.73 12.44 16.62
CA ARG A 718 -30.70 13.54 16.48
C ARG A 718 -30.62 14.60 17.59
N ASP A 719 -30.31 14.20 18.82
CA ASP A 719 -30.21 15.11 19.97
C ASP A 719 -29.03 16.09 19.85
N GLN A 720 -28.09 15.84 18.93
CA GLN A 720 -26.96 16.70 18.57
C GLN A 720 -27.28 17.63 17.39
N ILE A 721 -28.38 17.38 16.68
CA ILE A 721 -28.77 18.17 15.52
C ILE A 721 -29.53 19.43 15.99
N ARG A 722 -29.21 20.55 15.36
CA ARG A 722 -29.81 21.88 15.61
C ARG A 722 -30.29 22.44 14.28
N ILE A 723 -31.46 23.04 14.27
CA ILE A 723 -31.98 23.75 13.10
C ILE A 723 -32.07 25.24 13.42
N ARG A 724 -31.61 26.06 12.47
CA ARG A 724 -31.69 27.52 12.56
C ARG A 724 -32.27 28.10 11.29
N LEU A 725 -33.23 29.01 11.46
CA LEU A 725 -33.82 29.81 10.39
C LEU A 725 -33.28 31.23 10.52
N GLY A 726 -32.65 31.75 9.46
CA GLY A 726 -32.40 33.18 9.18
C GLY A 726 -31.80 34.08 10.29
N GLY A 727 -30.50 34.37 10.16
CA GLY A 727 -29.73 35.41 10.88
C GLY A 727 -28.27 35.42 10.37
N LEU A 728 -27.41 36.37 10.78
CA LEU A 728 -25.96 36.31 10.46
C LEU A 728 -25.10 35.88 11.66
N ALA A 729 -25.52 36.20 12.88
CA ALA A 729 -24.84 35.84 14.13
C ALA A 729 -25.51 34.65 14.82
N MET A 730 -24.71 33.74 15.37
CA MET A 730 -25.19 32.49 15.97
C MET A 730 -25.22 32.54 17.51
N TRP A 731 -26.43 32.55 18.09
CA TRP A 731 -26.67 32.52 19.54
C TRP A 731 -27.31 31.18 19.94
N GLU A 732 -26.81 30.44 20.93
CA GLU A 732 -27.33 29.12 21.34
C GLU A 732 -28.86 29.11 21.52
N GLN A 733 -29.41 30.16 22.16
CA GLN A 733 -30.85 30.35 22.39
C GLN A 733 -31.71 30.45 21.12
N SER A 734 -31.08 30.64 19.95
CA SER A 734 -31.77 30.74 18.65
C SER A 734 -31.72 29.44 17.83
N SER A 735 -31.10 28.37 18.35
CA SER A 735 -31.26 27.02 17.79
C SER A 735 -32.31 26.23 18.55
N THR A 736 -33.14 25.50 17.82
CA THR A 736 -34.05 24.51 18.41
C THR A 736 -33.39 23.12 18.30
N PRO A 737 -33.17 22.39 19.41
CA PRO A 737 -32.80 20.98 19.38
C PRO A 737 -33.89 20.15 18.71
N LEU A 738 -33.48 19.07 18.05
CA LEU A 738 -34.42 18.06 17.56
C LEU A 738 -34.84 17.15 18.73
N GLU A 739 -35.88 17.53 19.47
CA GLU A 739 -36.41 16.75 20.60
C GLU A 739 -37.47 15.73 20.15
N GLY A 740 -37.37 14.51 20.67
CA GLY A 740 -38.31 13.43 20.39
C GLY A 740 -39.52 13.42 21.33
N THR A 741 -40.50 14.32 21.16
CA THR A 741 -41.90 14.03 21.53
C THR A 741 -42.87 14.84 20.66
N GLY A 742 -44.01 14.24 20.34
CA GLY A 742 -44.97 14.74 19.35
C GLY A 742 -45.66 16.07 19.67
N ARG A 743 -46.34 16.56 18.62
CA ARG A 743 -47.11 17.81 18.49
C ARG A 743 -46.26 19.07 18.30
N VAL A 744 -46.21 19.47 17.03
CA VAL A 744 -46.34 20.86 16.61
C VAL A 744 -47.51 21.49 17.39
N SER A 745 -47.23 22.23 18.45
CA SER A 745 -48.17 23.22 18.92
C SER A 745 -48.02 24.43 18.02
N GLY A 746 -48.96 24.60 17.09
CA GLY A 746 -49.12 25.85 16.39
C GLY A 746 -49.38 26.96 17.40
N LYS A 747 -48.50 27.97 17.39
CA LYS A 747 -48.84 29.38 17.55
C LYS A 747 -47.76 30.23 16.89
#